data_AF-A0A2V6SEI4-F1
#
_entry.id   AF-A0A2V6SEI4-F1
#
_cell.length_a   1.000
_cell.length_b   1.000
_cell.length_c   1.000
_cell.angle_alpha   90.00
_cell.angle_beta   90.00
_cell.angle_gamma   90.00
#
_symmetry.space_group_name_H-M   'P 1'
#
loop_
_entity.id
_entity.type
_entity.pdbx_description
1 polymer ?
#
loop_
_entity_poly.entity_id
_entity_poly.type
_entity_poly.pdbx_seq_one_letter_code
_entity_poly.pdbx_strand_id
1 'polypeptide(L)'
;MLKKVIPVEDAISVLHDGDVLATTGYGGHGVPEQLLVTLEKRFVETGTPRGLTLVHSTGQGDGQDKGLNHLGHEGLLRRVIGGHFGLAPKIVQLVLTDKVEAYNLPEGVIAHMYRDVAAGKPGTVSKVGLGTFVDPRIEGGKMNRVTREDLVELMTIGGEEYLFYKGTPINVAFIRGTTADPDGNITMEREALILENLAMALAAKNSHGYVICQVERVAAEGTLDSRQVRIPGVLVDAVVVAEPRHHMQTWGIQYNPALSGEIRIPTRMLPALVLDDRKVIARRAAMELLPSSVVNLGIGLPDIVGHVANEERIHDLMTLTVDPGVMGGVPASGPEFGAAINCQAVIDHCSQFDFIDGGGLDAAFLGFAECDGTGSVNASRFGNRIAGCGGFINISQNSKKVVFMGSFCAGGADVSVREGRLHIAKEGKLTKFVERVGQITFSGPGAAGRKQAVLYVTERCVFRLTREGLALVEVAPGVDLERDILRHLPFRPLVERPALMAAALFLPEPMGLRDRLLDINIDERLSYDPVTNTVFMNYSGMRVRSEEDIKIITAAVDRLLEPVGQRVNSVVNYEGFSVDDDAMQAYMDAVKYVEEKYYLKVSRFTNSGYLRLKLAKELEKRQVTSQVFETRQQADRARET
;
A
#
# COMPACT_ATOMS: atom_id res chain seq x y z
N MET A 1 -7.56 -12.66 -43.12
CA MET A 1 -7.07 -12.09 -41.85
C MET A 1 -6.64 -13.26 -40.97
N LEU A 2 -5.42 -13.20 -40.42
CA LEU A 2 -4.91 -14.26 -39.54
C LEU A 2 -5.74 -14.24 -38.25
N LYS A 3 -6.44 -15.33 -37.95
CA LYS A 3 -7.12 -15.50 -36.66
C LYS A 3 -6.04 -15.57 -35.58
N LYS A 4 -6.00 -14.61 -34.66
CA LYS A 4 -4.99 -14.56 -33.59
C LYS A 4 -5.20 -15.62 -32.51
N VAL A 5 -6.38 -16.25 -32.50
CA VAL A 5 -6.69 -17.36 -31.61
C VAL A 5 -6.01 -18.62 -32.12
N ILE A 6 -5.00 -19.09 -31.40
CA ILE A 6 -4.16 -20.23 -31.78
C ILE A 6 -3.99 -21.23 -30.61
N PRO A 7 -3.62 -22.49 -30.89
CA PRO A 7 -3.21 -23.45 -29.86
C PRO A 7 -2.05 -22.92 -29.01
N VAL A 8 -2.02 -23.31 -27.73
CA VAL A 8 -0.99 -22.83 -26.79
C VAL A 8 0.42 -23.28 -27.19
N GLU A 9 0.56 -24.47 -27.77
CA GLU A 9 1.83 -25.02 -28.24
C GLU A 9 2.45 -24.15 -29.34
N ASP A 10 1.62 -23.70 -30.29
CA ASP A 10 2.03 -22.80 -31.37
C ASP A 10 2.43 -21.44 -30.81
N ALA A 11 1.65 -20.91 -29.85
CA ALA A 11 1.95 -19.64 -29.21
C ALA A 11 3.30 -19.69 -28.46
N ILE A 12 3.56 -20.75 -27.70
CA ILE A 12 4.79 -20.91 -26.91
C ILE A 12 6.01 -21.22 -27.78
N SER A 13 5.83 -21.72 -29.01
CA SER A 13 6.92 -22.06 -29.93
C SER A 13 7.84 -20.87 -30.28
N VAL A 14 7.33 -19.64 -30.16
CA VAL A 14 8.05 -18.40 -30.50
C VAL A 14 9.18 -18.06 -29.53
N LEU A 15 9.23 -18.66 -28.33
CA LEU A 15 10.34 -18.44 -27.40
C LEU A 15 11.59 -19.19 -27.88
N HIS A 16 12.70 -18.47 -27.94
CA HIS A 16 14.03 -18.95 -28.31
C HIS A 16 15.02 -18.86 -27.14
N ASP A 17 16.18 -19.50 -27.29
CA ASP A 17 17.27 -19.42 -26.32
C ASP A 17 17.70 -17.96 -26.12
N GLY A 18 17.82 -17.52 -24.86
CA GLY A 18 18.29 -16.17 -24.51
C GLY A 18 17.23 -15.06 -24.51
N ASP A 19 15.98 -15.36 -24.87
CA ASP A 19 14.91 -14.35 -24.90
C ASP A 19 14.62 -13.76 -23.51
N VAL A 20 14.22 -12.48 -23.51
CA VAL A 20 13.63 -11.81 -22.35
C VAL A 20 12.12 -12.09 -22.32
N LEU A 21 11.68 -12.79 -21.28
CA LEU A 21 10.28 -13.07 -20.99
C LEU A 21 9.77 -12.15 -19.89
N ALA A 22 8.73 -11.38 -20.16
CA ALA A 22 7.97 -10.65 -19.15
C ALA A 22 6.65 -11.37 -18.85
N THR A 23 6.29 -11.50 -17.57
CA THR A 23 5.03 -12.14 -17.14
C THR A 23 4.23 -11.24 -16.21
N THR A 24 2.93 -11.12 -16.45
CA THR A 24 2.00 -10.42 -15.55
C THR A 24 1.54 -11.33 -14.41
N GLY A 25 1.12 -10.73 -13.30
CA GLY A 25 0.38 -11.41 -12.23
C GLY A 25 0.58 -10.71 -10.89
N TYR A 26 -0.17 -11.11 -9.86
CA TYR A 26 0.06 -10.71 -8.47
C TYR A 26 -0.48 -11.81 -7.54
N GLY A 27 0.39 -12.51 -6.82
CA GLY A 27 0.02 -13.72 -6.10
C GLY A 27 -0.55 -14.77 -7.05
N GLY A 28 -1.86 -14.95 -7.01
CA GLY A 28 -2.62 -15.78 -7.97
C GLY A 28 -3.56 -15.02 -8.90
N HIS A 29 -3.58 -13.70 -8.83
CA HIS A 29 -4.41 -12.85 -9.68
C HIS A 29 -3.71 -12.59 -11.01
N GLY A 30 -4.43 -12.66 -12.12
CA GLY A 30 -3.92 -12.28 -13.43
C GLY A 30 -2.75 -13.12 -13.95
N VAL A 31 -2.39 -14.24 -13.32
CA VAL A 31 -1.28 -15.11 -13.77
C VAL A 31 -1.70 -15.90 -15.03
N PRO A 32 -0.91 -15.87 -16.11
CA PRO A 32 -1.16 -16.65 -17.33
C PRO A 32 -0.66 -18.10 -17.18
N GLU A 33 -1.30 -18.84 -16.28
CA GLU A 33 -0.85 -20.18 -15.85
C GLU A 33 -0.74 -21.21 -17.00
N GLN A 34 -1.67 -21.20 -17.97
CA GLN A 34 -1.63 -22.14 -19.10
C GLN A 34 -0.37 -21.93 -19.94
N LEU A 35 0.08 -20.68 -20.10
CA LEU A 35 1.30 -20.35 -20.84
C LEU A 35 2.54 -20.85 -20.09
N LEU A 36 2.58 -20.67 -18.76
CA LEU A 36 3.69 -21.09 -17.91
C LEU A 36 3.81 -22.63 -17.86
N VAL A 37 2.70 -23.33 -17.67
CA VAL A 37 2.63 -24.80 -17.69
C VAL A 37 3.11 -25.35 -19.04
N THR A 38 2.66 -24.77 -20.16
CA THR A 38 3.07 -25.24 -21.48
C THR A 38 4.55 -24.95 -21.77
N LEU A 39 5.07 -23.80 -21.32
CA LEU A 39 6.50 -23.49 -21.44
C LEU A 39 7.37 -24.46 -20.62
N GLU A 40 6.99 -24.77 -19.38
CA GLU A 40 7.65 -25.79 -18.57
C GLU A 40 7.66 -27.14 -19.29
N LYS A 41 6.49 -27.59 -19.75
CA LYS A 41 6.36 -28.87 -20.48
C LYS A 41 7.29 -28.91 -21.68
N ARG A 42 7.29 -27.87 -22.52
CA ARG A 42 8.19 -27.77 -23.69
C ARG A 42 9.65 -27.89 -23.26
N PHE A 43 10.07 -27.18 -22.21
CA PHE A 43 11.44 -27.25 -21.71
C PHE A 43 11.81 -28.64 -21.21
N VAL A 44 10.95 -29.29 -20.42
CA VAL A 44 11.19 -30.64 -19.88
C VAL A 44 11.28 -31.67 -21.00
N GLU A 45 10.45 -31.57 -22.03
CA GLU A 45 10.40 -32.53 -23.15
C GLU A 45 11.54 -32.33 -24.16
N THR A 46 11.96 -31.08 -24.40
CA THR A 46 12.87 -30.74 -25.50
C THR A 46 14.23 -30.20 -25.07
N GLY A 47 14.37 -29.76 -23.82
CA GLY A 47 15.53 -29.04 -23.31
C GLY A 47 15.66 -27.60 -23.85
N THR A 48 14.60 -27.04 -24.46
CA THR A 48 14.58 -25.67 -25.02
C THR A 48 13.25 -24.96 -24.70
N PRO A 49 13.23 -23.62 -24.59
CA PRO A 49 14.36 -22.69 -24.70
C PRO A 49 15.26 -22.72 -23.47
N ARG A 50 16.50 -22.24 -23.61
CA ARG A 50 17.48 -22.12 -22.52
C ARG A 50 17.90 -20.69 -22.29
N GLY A 51 18.31 -20.42 -21.05
CA GLY A 51 18.97 -19.18 -20.68
C GLY A 51 18.09 -17.94 -20.84
N LEU A 52 16.78 -18.05 -20.61
CA LEU A 52 15.86 -16.92 -20.63
C LEU A 52 16.21 -15.90 -19.55
N THR A 53 15.90 -14.63 -19.81
CA THR A 53 15.82 -13.59 -18.79
C THR A 53 14.36 -13.38 -18.40
N LEU A 54 14.01 -13.67 -17.15
CA LEU A 54 12.67 -13.44 -16.63
C LEU A 54 12.58 -12.04 -16.01
N VAL A 55 11.57 -11.25 -16.40
CA VAL A 55 11.25 -9.93 -15.81
C VAL A 55 9.84 -9.96 -15.23
N HIS A 56 9.70 -9.70 -13.94
CA HIS A 56 8.40 -9.67 -13.27
C HIS A 56 8.36 -8.64 -12.13
N SER A 57 7.31 -7.83 -12.07
CA SER A 57 7.17 -6.79 -11.03
C SER A 57 6.83 -7.38 -9.65
N THR A 58 6.07 -8.46 -9.60
CA THR A 58 5.42 -8.98 -8.38
C THR A 58 5.80 -10.42 -8.06
N GLY A 59 5.36 -10.91 -6.90
CA GLY A 59 5.39 -12.34 -6.61
C GLY A 59 4.26 -13.04 -7.37
N GLN A 60 4.58 -14.04 -8.19
CA GLN A 60 3.60 -14.80 -8.96
C GLN A 60 3.77 -16.30 -8.64
N GLY A 61 2.83 -16.87 -7.89
CA GLY A 61 2.88 -18.26 -7.46
C GLY A 61 2.11 -18.52 -6.18
N ASP A 62 2.02 -19.79 -5.81
CA ASP A 62 1.32 -20.28 -4.62
C ASP A 62 2.27 -20.68 -3.48
N GLY A 63 3.57 -20.38 -3.64
CA GLY A 63 4.62 -20.82 -2.72
C GLY A 63 4.96 -22.31 -2.85
N GLN A 64 4.52 -23.00 -3.90
CA GLN A 64 4.77 -24.41 -4.16
C GLN A 64 5.13 -24.66 -5.62
N ASP A 65 4.13 -24.93 -6.48
CA ASP A 65 4.31 -25.48 -7.82
C ASP A 65 3.69 -24.62 -8.92
N LYS A 66 2.84 -23.63 -8.59
CA LYS A 66 2.13 -22.80 -9.57
C LYS A 66 2.86 -21.50 -9.91
N GLY A 67 2.42 -20.83 -10.98
CA GLY A 67 2.96 -19.55 -11.41
C GLY A 67 4.42 -19.66 -11.81
N LEU A 68 5.28 -18.77 -11.32
CA LEU A 68 6.69 -18.75 -11.72
C LEU A 68 7.49 -19.98 -11.28
N ASN A 69 6.94 -20.82 -10.39
CA ASN A 69 7.57 -22.09 -10.04
C ASN A 69 7.77 -23.01 -11.25
N HIS A 70 6.92 -22.92 -12.27
CA HIS A 70 7.07 -23.61 -13.55
C HIS A 70 8.40 -23.30 -14.27
N LEU A 71 9.02 -22.16 -13.96
CA LEU A 71 10.28 -21.73 -14.59
C LEU A 71 11.53 -22.07 -13.75
N GLY A 72 11.35 -22.70 -12.59
CA GLY A 72 12.42 -23.03 -11.65
C GLY A 72 13.28 -24.23 -12.04
N HIS A 73 13.69 -24.33 -13.30
CA HIS A 73 14.54 -25.40 -13.83
C HIS A 73 15.94 -24.92 -14.17
N GLU A 74 16.97 -25.71 -13.84
CA GLU A 74 18.35 -25.40 -14.21
C GLU A 74 18.50 -25.39 -15.75
N GLY A 75 19.09 -24.33 -16.29
CA GLY A 75 19.27 -24.14 -17.73
C GLY A 75 18.12 -23.43 -18.45
N LEU A 76 16.90 -23.43 -17.89
CA LEU A 76 15.77 -22.66 -18.47
C LEU A 76 16.00 -21.15 -18.29
N LEU A 77 16.34 -20.73 -17.08
CA LEU A 77 16.61 -19.32 -16.75
C LEU A 77 18.13 -19.07 -16.66
N ARG A 78 18.59 -17.97 -17.27
CA ARG A 78 19.92 -17.39 -17.04
C ARG A 78 19.86 -16.26 -16.00
N ARG A 79 18.80 -15.46 -16.04
CA ARG A 79 18.65 -14.25 -15.22
C ARG A 79 17.21 -14.05 -14.78
N VAL A 80 17.03 -13.51 -13.57
CA VAL A 80 15.74 -13.05 -13.04
C VAL A 80 15.87 -11.61 -12.57
N ILE A 81 15.00 -10.73 -13.07
CA ILE A 81 14.81 -9.35 -12.61
C ILE A 81 13.40 -9.31 -12.02
N GLY A 82 13.31 -9.40 -10.69
CA GLY A 82 12.06 -9.63 -9.99
C GLY A 82 11.78 -8.60 -8.91
N GLY A 83 10.54 -8.20 -8.69
CA GLY A 83 10.20 -7.38 -7.52
C GLY A 83 9.94 -8.19 -6.26
N HIS A 84 9.36 -9.39 -6.37
CA HIS A 84 9.16 -10.27 -5.22
C HIS A 84 9.32 -11.75 -5.58
N PHE A 85 10.09 -12.48 -4.77
CA PHE A 85 10.51 -13.86 -4.99
C PHE A 85 9.83 -14.87 -4.05
N GLY A 86 9.24 -14.40 -2.95
CA GLY A 86 8.78 -15.25 -1.85
C GLY A 86 7.70 -16.28 -2.18
N LEU A 87 7.06 -16.19 -3.36
CA LEU A 87 6.04 -17.13 -3.84
C LEU A 87 6.56 -18.13 -4.88
N ALA A 88 7.84 -18.06 -5.24
CA ALA A 88 8.49 -18.90 -6.24
C ALA A 88 9.70 -19.66 -5.66
N PRO A 89 9.52 -20.57 -4.67
CA PRO A 89 10.61 -21.28 -4.02
C PRO A 89 11.55 -22.03 -4.97
N LYS A 90 11.05 -22.55 -6.11
CA LYS A 90 11.91 -23.24 -7.08
C LYS A 90 12.93 -22.28 -7.73
N ILE A 91 12.49 -21.05 -8.07
CA ILE A 91 13.40 -19.99 -8.53
C ILE A 91 14.34 -19.55 -7.40
N VAL A 92 13.81 -19.33 -6.19
CA VAL A 92 14.64 -18.95 -5.02
C VAL A 92 15.77 -19.95 -4.80
N GLN A 93 15.53 -21.24 -4.98
CA GLN A 93 16.58 -22.24 -4.84
C GLN A 93 17.70 -22.10 -5.87
N LEU A 94 17.36 -21.76 -7.13
CA LEU A 94 18.38 -21.44 -8.15
C LEU A 94 19.18 -20.19 -7.76
N VAL A 95 18.52 -19.18 -7.18
CA VAL A 95 19.19 -17.96 -6.71
C VAL A 95 20.16 -18.25 -5.58
N LEU A 96 19.73 -19.01 -4.56
CA LEU A 96 20.55 -19.37 -3.39
C LEU A 96 21.76 -20.23 -3.76
N THR A 97 21.65 -21.02 -4.81
CA THR A 97 22.71 -21.94 -5.28
C THR A 97 23.59 -21.34 -6.38
N ASP A 98 23.53 -20.02 -6.60
CA ASP A 98 24.31 -19.29 -7.64
C ASP A 98 24.10 -19.87 -9.06
N LYS A 99 22.94 -20.50 -9.33
CA LYS A 99 22.63 -21.13 -10.63
C LYS A 99 22.05 -20.15 -11.66
N VAL A 100 21.50 -19.04 -11.19
CA VAL A 100 20.88 -17.99 -12.00
C VAL A 100 21.32 -16.62 -11.50
N GLU A 101 21.52 -15.66 -12.40
CA GLU A 101 21.69 -14.26 -12.00
C GLU A 101 20.35 -13.73 -11.47
N ALA A 102 20.36 -12.91 -10.41
CA ALA A 102 19.14 -12.44 -9.78
C ALA A 102 19.29 -11.01 -9.26
N TYR A 103 18.35 -10.17 -9.70
CA TYR A 103 18.18 -8.81 -9.23
C TYR A 103 16.82 -8.68 -8.55
N ASN A 104 16.81 -8.03 -7.39
CA ASN A 104 15.59 -7.58 -6.77
C ASN A 104 15.48 -6.06 -6.82
N LEU A 105 14.56 -5.57 -7.65
CA LEU A 105 14.29 -4.14 -7.84
C LEU A 105 12.89 -3.82 -7.29
N PRO A 106 12.61 -2.57 -6.88
CA PRO A 106 11.28 -2.20 -6.37
C PRO A 106 10.20 -2.46 -7.41
N GLU A 107 9.05 -2.99 -6.97
CA GLU A 107 7.94 -3.40 -7.85
C GLU A 107 7.44 -2.26 -8.74
N GLY A 108 7.25 -1.06 -8.16
CA GLY A 108 6.84 0.12 -8.92
C GLY A 108 7.88 0.57 -9.95
N VAL A 109 9.16 0.37 -9.65
CA VAL A 109 10.24 0.68 -10.60
C VAL A 109 10.18 -0.26 -11.81
N ILE A 110 9.91 -1.55 -11.60
CA ILE A 110 9.73 -2.52 -12.69
C ILE A 110 8.46 -2.19 -13.50
N ALA A 111 7.35 -1.86 -12.82
CA ALA A 111 6.11 -1.44 -13.49
C ALA A 111 6.33 -0.20 -14.37
N HIS A 112 7.06 0.81 -13.87
CA HIS A 112 7.44 1.98 -14.67
C HIS A 112 8.46 1.66 -15.75
N MET A 113 9.35 0.69 -15.55
CA MET A 113 10.30 0.23 -16.56
C MET A 113 9.60 -0.28 -17.80
N TYR A 114 8.50 -1.04 -17.67
CA TYR A 114 7.70 -1.43 -18.84
C TYR A 114 7.18 -0.20 -19.60
N ARG A 115 6.67 0.81 -18.89
CA ARG A 115 6.20 2.06 -19.52
C ARG A 115 7.33 2.85 -20.19
N ASP A 116 8.52 2.88 -19.59
CA ASP A 116 9.66 3.60 -20.12
C ASP A 116 10.29 2.89 -21.33
N VAL A 117 10.38 1.57 -21.30
CA VAL A 117 10.77 0.74 -22.46
C VAL A 117 9.74 0.88 -23.59
N ALA A 118 8.44 0.86 -23.27
CA ALA A 118 7.39 1.14 -24.23
C ALA A 118 7.54 2.52 -24.91
N ALA A 119 8.05 3.51 -24.19
CA ALA A 119 8.30 4.85 -24.71
C ALA A 119 9.67 5.00 -25.41
N GLY A 120 10.46 3.93 -25.55
CA GLY A 120 11.80 3.98 -26.15
C GLY A 120 12.85 4.69 -25.29
N LYS A 121 12.60 4.84 -23.99
CA LYS A 121 13.55 5.45 -23.05
C LYS A 121 14.62 4.42 -22.64
N PRO A 122 15.81 4.89 -22.23
CA PRO A 122 16.91 3.98 -21.86
C PRO A 122 16.71 3.28 -20.51
N GLY A 123 15.76 3.73 -19.69
CA GLY A 123 15.50 3.19 -18.35
C GLY A 123 14.65 4.13 -17.50
N THR A 124 14.45 3.74 -16.25
CA THR A 124 13.61 4.45 -15.27
C THR A 124 14.47 5.27 -14.33
N VAL A 125 14.16 6.55 -14.14
CA VAL A 125 14.80 7.41 -13.15
C VAL A 125 13.89 7.50 -11.92
N SER A 126 14.39 7.17 -10.73
CA SER A 126 13.60 7.26 -9.49
C SER A 126 14.47 7.55 -8.27
N LYS A 127 13.87 8.14 -7.22
CA LYS A 127 14.49 8.23 -5.89
C LYS A 127 14.23 6.97 -5.03
N VAL A 128 13.24 6.16 -5.43
CA VAL A 128 12.91 4.90 -4.76
C VAL A 128 14.15 4.02 -4.76
N GLY A 129 14.54 3.50 -3.59
CA GLY A 129 15.72 2.65 -3.41
C GLY A 129 16.97 3.35 -2.88
N LEU A 130 17.01 4.69 -2.83
CA LEU A 130 18.15 5.40 -2.23
C LEU A 130 18.33 5.01 -0.76
N GLY A 131 19.57 4.68 -0.39
CA GLY A 131 19.93 4.24 0.96
C GLY A 131 19.40 2.86 1.37
N THR A 132 18.91 2.06 0.43
CA THR A 132 18.50 0.65 0.64
C THR A 132 19.49 -0.29 -0.05
N PHE A 133 19.31 -1.61 0.08
CA PHE A 133 20.13 -2.60 -0.64
C PHE A 133 20.05 -2.44 -2.17
N VAL A 134 19.04 -1.74 -2.70
CA VAL A 134 18.92 -1.45 -4.14
C VAL A 134 19.91 -0.35 -4.58
N ASP A 135 20.34 0.52 -3.66
CA ASP A 135 21.34 1.53 -3.93
C ASP A 135 22.68 0.87 -4.34
N PRO A 136 23.29 1.27 -5.48
CA PRO A 136 24.53 0.67 -5.96
C PRO A 136 25.72 0.92 -5.03
N ARG A 137 25.62 1.86 -4.09
CA ARG A 137 26.62 2.07 -3.03
C ARG A 137 26.57 0.99 -1.94
N ILE A 138 25.50 0.20 -1.88
CA ILE A 138 25.26 -0.85 -0.86
C ILE A 138 25.33 -2.23 -1.51
N GLU A 139 24.32 -2.62 -2.28
CA GLU A 139 24.24 -3.94 -2.94
C GLU A 139 23.78 -3.88 -4.40
N GLY A 140 23.24 -2.74 -4.87
CA GLY A 140 22.77 -2.58 -6.26
C GLY A 140 21.61 -3.50 -6.65
N GLY A 141 20.86 -4.00 -5.67
CA GLY A 141 19.75 -4.94 -5.89
C GLY A 141 20.20 -6.36 -6.25
N LYS A 142 21.50 -6.68 -6.18
CA LYS A 142 22.03 -8.00 -6.55
C LYS A 142 21.74 -9.03 -5.44
N MET A 143 21.19 -10.19 -5.80
CA MET A 143 20.70 -11.15 -4.81
C MET A 143 21.65 -12.32 -4.52
N ASN A 144 22.70 -12.49 -5.32
CA ASN A 144 23.66 -13.57 -5.13
C ASN A 144 25.02 -13.22 -5.74
N ARG A 145 25.99 -14.13 -5.64
CA ARG A 145 27.40 -13.86 -5.97
C ARG A 145 27.69 -13.99 -7.46
N VAL A 146 26.91 -14.78 -8.20
CA VAL A 146 27.04 -14.90 -9.66
C VAL A 146 26.55 -13.63 -10.38
N THR A 147 25.67 -12.85 -9.76
CA THR A 147 25.16 -11.58 -10.30
C THR A 147 26.23 -10.49 -10.23
N ARG A 148 26.70 -10.00 -11.40
CA ARG A 148 27.82 -9.02 -11.45
C ARG A 148 27.49 -7.71 -12.15
N GLU A 149 26.70 -7.74 -13.21
CA GLU A 149 26.36 -6.56 -14.00
C GLU A 149 25.61 -5.52 -13.15
N ASP A 150 25.89 -4.24 -13.37
CA ASP A 150 25.20 -3.14 -12.70
C ASP A 150 23.96 -2.73 -13.51
N LEU A 151 22.77 -2.97 -12.95
CA LEU A 151 21.49 -2.52 -13.51
C LEU A 151 20.97 -1.23 -12.89
N VAL A 152 21.60 -0.78 -11.81
CA VAL A 152 21.25 0.44 -11.08
C VAL A 152 22.47 1.35 -11.02
N GLU A 153 22.31 2.58 -11.47
CA GLU A 153 23.35 3.60 -11.45
C GLU A 153 22.91 4.79 -10.59
N LEU A 154 23.84 5.39 -9.85
CA LEU A 154 23.59 6.65 -9.16
C LEU A 154 23.87 7.80 -10.11
N MET A 155 22.94 8.75 -10.21
CA MET A 155 23.10 9.95 -11.00
C MET A 155 22.61 11.19 -10.27
N THR A 156 23.02 12.37 -10.74
CA THR A 156 22.58 13.66 -10.21
C THR A 156 21.77 14.41 -11.26
N ILE A 157 20.56 14.83 -10.90
CA ILE A 157 19.69 15.63 -11.76
C ILE A 157 19.25 16.85 -10.95
N GLY A 158 19.57 18.05 -11.44
CA GLY A 158 19.19 19.30 -10.74
C GLY A 158 19.79 19.45 -9.34
N GLY A 159 20.94 18.82 -9.06
CA GLY A 159 21.60 18.83 -7.74
C GLY A 159 21.09 17.78 -6.76
N GLU A 160 20.10 16.98 -7.15
CA GLU A 160 19.52 15.91 -6.33
C GLU A 160 20.00 14.53 -6.82
N GLU A 161 20.21 13.60 -5.89
CA GLU A 161 20.53 12.20 -6.23
C GLU A 161 19.29 11.46 -6.72
N TYR A 162 19.49 10.63 -7.76
CA TYR A 162 18.52 9.70 -8.31
C TYR A 162 19.20 8.37 -8.63
N LEU A 163 18.42 7.31 -8.64
CA LEU A 163 18.80 6.01 -9.19
C LEU A 163 18.28 5.91 -10.62
N PHE A 164 19.15 5.52 -11.53
CA PHE A 164 18.82 5.15 -12.90
C PHE A 164 18.80 3.63 -13.03
N TYR A 165 17.62 3.08 -13.30
CA TYR A 165 17.38 1.66 -13.52
C TYR A 165 17.37 1.37 -15.01
N LYS A 166 18.30 0.55 -15.48
CA LYS A 166 18.45 0.24 -16.91
C LYS A 166 17.20 -0.44 -17.46
N GLY A 167 16.69 0.07 -18.58
CA GLY A 167 15.56 -0.54 -19.28
C GLY A 167 15.93 -1.90 -19.86
N THR A 168 15.00 -2.85 -19.78
CA THR A 168 15.17 -4.19 -20.35
C THR A 168 14.18 -4.37 -21.52
N PRO A 169 14.66 -4.45 -22.77
CA PRO A 169 13.80 -4.76 -23.92
C PRO A 169 13.11 -6.13 -23.75
N ILE A 170 11.84 -6.23 -24.15
CA ILE A 170 11.03 -7.43 -23.94
C ILE A 170 10.87 -8.19 -25.25
N ASN A 171 11.37 -9.44 -25.31
CA ASN A 171 11.21 -10.28 -26.50
C ASN A 171 9.84 -10.95 -26.54
N VAL A 172 9.36 -11.45 -25.40
CA VAL A 172 8.05 -12.08 -25.28
C VAL A 172 7.33 -11.60 -24.02
N ALA A 173 6.06 -11.21 -24.15
CA ALA A 173 5.21 -10.84 -23.02
C ALA A 173 4.04 -11.83 -22.87
N PHE A 174 3.92 -12.42 -21.68
CA PHE A 174 2.74 -13.18 -21.27
C PHE A 174 1.81 -12.28 -20.47
N ILE A 175 0.66 -11.99 -21.07
CA ILE A 175 -0.39 -11.14 -20.50
C ILE A 175 -1.69 -11.94 -20.34
N ARG A 176 -2.64 -11.41 -19.59
CA ARG A 176 -3.92 -12.08 -19.32
C ARG A 176 -5.09 -11.11 -19.37
N GLY A 177 -6.23 -11.58 -19.86
CA GLY A 177 -7.53 -10.93 -19.68
C GLY A 177 -8.66 -11.95 -19.62
N THR A 178 -9.90 -11.49 -19.59
CA THR A 178 -11.08 -12.35 -19.46
C THR A 178 -11.61 -12.78 -20.83
N THR A 179 -11.88 -11.82 -21.72
CA THR A 179 -12.50 -12.09 -23.03
C THR A 179 -11.68 -11.44 -24.15
N ALA A 180 -11.42 -12.19 -25.22
CA ALA A 180 -10.87 -11.68 -26.48
C ALA A 180 -11.92 -11.65 -27.59
N ASP A 181 -11.73 -10.80 -28.60
CA ASP A 181 -12.35 -11.00 -29.93
C ASP A 181 -11.32 -11.59 -30.93
N PRO A 182 -11.74 -11.97 -32.16
CA PRO A 182 -10.81 -12.55 -33.14
C PRO A 182 -9.69 -11.59 -33.62
N ASP A 183 -9.87 -10.28 -33.45
CA ASP A 183 -8.86 -9.25 -33.75
C ASP A 183 -7.85 -9.05 -32.62
N GLY A 184 -8.10 -9.69 -31.47
CA GLY A 184 -7.24 -9.71 -30.29
C GLY A 184 -7.53 -8.58 -29.30
N ASN A 185 -8.65 -7.84 -29.43
CA ASN A 185 -9.03 -6.88 -28.41
C ASN A 185 -9.41 -7.61 -27.12
N ILE A 186 -8.90 -7.15 -25.98
CA ILE A 186 -9.04 -7.85 -24.69
C ILE A 186 -9.80 -6.99 -23.66
N THR A 187 -10.81 -7.57 -23.01
CA THR A 187 -11.47 -7.04 -21.81
C THR A 187 -11.07 -7.86 -20.57
N MET A 188 -11.29 -7.30 -19.37
CA MET A 188 -10.85 -7.86 -18.08
C MET A 188 -11.99 -7.90 -17.05
N GLU A 189 -13.22 -8.10 -17.50
CA GLU A 189 -14.43 -7.95 -16.69
C GLU A 189 -14.58 -8.96 -15.56
N ARG A 190 -13.82 -10.06 -15.55
CA ARG A 190 -13.77 -11.03 -14.43
C ARG A 190 -12.43 -11.09 -13.72
N GLU A 191 -11.43 -10.34 -14.17
CA GLU A 191 -10.18 -10.23 -13.42
C GLU A 191 -10.42 -9.41 -12.14
N ALA A 192 -9.77 -9.80 -11.05
CA ALA A 192 -9.80 -9.00 -9.81
C ALA A 192 -8.93 -7.74 -9.93
N LEU A 193 -7.96 -7.74 -10.85
CA LEU A 193 -6.92 -6.72 -11.02
C LEU A 193 -6.65 -6.46 -12.50
N ILE A 194 -6.26 -5.23 -12.83
CA ILE A 194 -5.89 -4.82 -14.21
C ILE A 194 -4.39 -5.06 -14.47
N LEU A 195 -3.56 -4.82 -13.46
CA LEU A 195 -2.10 -4.99 -13.49
C LEU A 195 -1.41 -4.15 -14.61
N GLU A 196 -0.17 -4.47 -14.95
CA GLU A 196 0.68 -3.80 -15.94
C GLU A 196 0.54 -4.33 -17.38
N ASN A 197 -0.49 -5.13 -17.66
CA ASN A 197 -0.70 -5.84 -18.93
C ASN A 197 -0.51 -4.95 -20.17
N LEU A 198 -1.10 -3.74 -20.18
CA LEU A 198 -1.01 -2.81 -21.31
C LEU A 198 0.42 -2.29 -21.49
N ALA A 199 1.09 -1.92 -20.39
CA ALA A 199 2.47 -1.45 -20.42
C ALA A 199 3.42 -2.54 -20.93
N MET A 200 3.24 -3.78 -20.48
CA MET A 200 3.99 -4.94 -20.97
C MET A 200 3.79 -5.20 -22.46
N ALA A 201 2.54 -5.14 -22.95
CA ALA A 201 2.24 -5.32 -24.37
C ALA A 201 2.94 -4.25 -25.22
N LEU A 202 2.84 -2.98 -24.83
CA LEU A 202 3.53 -1.88 -25.50
C LEU A 202 5.06 -2.04 -25.46
N ALA A 203 5.62 -2.42 -24.31
CA ALA A 203 7.06 -2.65 -24.15
C ALA A 203 7.57 -3.74 -25.10
N ALA A 204 6.84 -4.85 -25.20
CA ALA A 204 7.16 -5.92 -26.13
C ALA A 204 7.06 -5.45 -27.58
N LYS A 205 5.93 -4.86 -28.01
CA LYS A 205 5.75 -4.42 -29.41
C LYS A 205 6.81 -3.41 -29.83
N ASN A 206 7.16 -2.46 -28.97
CA ASN A 206 8.16 -1.44 -29.26
C ASN A 206 9.61 -1.94 -29.07
N SER A 207 9.79 -3.13 -28.50
CA SER A 207 11.04 -3.90 -28.53
C SER A 207 11.11 -4.88 -29.71
N HIS A 208 10.16 -4.80 -30.67
CA HIS A 208 9.97 -5.77 -31.75
C HIS A 208 9.70 -7.21 -31.29
N GLY A 209 9.15 -7.35 -30.08
CA GLY A 209 8.76 -8.61 -29.45
C GLY A 209 7.35 -9.09 -29.81
N TYR A 210 6.98 -10.19 -29.16
CA TYR A 210 5.76 -10.94 -29.39
C TYR A 210 4.87 -10.95 -28.14
N VAL A 211 3.58 -10.68 -28.30
CA VAL A 211 2.61 -10.60 -27.19
C VAL A 211 1.62 -11.75 -27.25
N ILE A 212 1.60 -12.56 -26.18
CA ILE A 212 0.69 -13.69 -26.01
C ILE A 212 -0.28 -13.39 -24.89
N CYS A 213 -1.57 -13.33 -25.20
CA CYS A 213 -2.62 -13.13 -24.23
C CYS A 213 -3.38 -14.42 -23.93
N GLN A 214 -3.36 -14.82 -22.67
CA GLN A 214 -4.24 -15.86 -22.16
C GLN A 214 -5.61 -15.26 -21.84
N VAL A 215 -6.70 -15.90 -22.30
CA VAL A 215 -8.08 -15.50 -22.00
C VAL A 215 -8.93 -16.67 -21.52
N GLU A 216 -10.05 -16.35 -20.86
CA GLU A 216 -11.07 -17.33 -20.48
C GLU A 216 -11.90 -17.77 -21.69
N ARG A 217 -12.25 -16.81 -22.57
CA ARG A 217 -13.16 -17.05 -23.69
C ARG A 217 -12.91 -16.10 -24.87
N VAL A 218 -13.54 -16.42 -26.00
CA VAL A 218 -13.54 -15.59 -27.21
C VAL A 218 -14.97 -15.19 -27.57
N ALA A 219 -15.20 -13.89 -27.78
CA ALA A 219 -16.44 -13.32 -28.26
C ALA A 219 -16.44 -13.17 -29.79
N ALA A 220 -17.57 -12.78 -30.37
CA ALA A 220 -17.63 -12.46 -31.80
C ALA A 220 -16.96 -11.11 -32.08
N GLU A 221 -16.48 -10.95 -33.32
CA GLU A 221 -15.84 -9.72 -33.80
C GLU A 221 -16.76 -8.51 -33.62
N GLY A 222 -16.21 -7.39 -33.13
CA GLY A 222 -16.94 -6.14 -32.94
C GLY A 222 -17.96 -6.12 -31.80
N THR A 223 -18.04 -7.15 -30.96
CA THR A 223 -19.03 -7.21 -29.85
C THR A 223 -18.54 -6.63 -28.52
N LEU A 224 -17.22 -6.42 -28.35
CA LEU A 224 -16.67 -5.87 -27.13
C LEU A 224 -16.92 -4.36 -27.05
N ASP A 225 -17.35 -3.85 -25.88
CA ASP A 225 -17.46 -2.40 -25.66
C ASP A 225 -16.06 -1.78 -25.73
N SER A 226 -15.83 -0.93 -26.73
CA SER A 226 -14.57 -0.22 -26.95
C SER A 226 -14.03 0.52 -25.72
N ARG A 227 -14.89 0.96 -24.78
CA ARG A 227 -14.46 1.63 -23.54
C ARG A 227 -13.98 0.67 -22.47
N GLN A 228 -14.34 -0.62 -22.59
CA GLN A 228 -13.91 -1.70 -21.69
C GLN A 228 -12.69 -2.46 -22.22
N VAL A 229 -12.35 -2.29 -23.51
CA VAL A 229 -11.12 -2.86 -24.08
C VAL A 229 -9.91 -2.25 -23.37
N ARG A 230 -9.18 -3.10 -22.63
CA ARG A 230 -7.98 -2.72 -21.88
C ARG A 230 -6.71 -2.89 -22.70
N ILE A 231 -6.72 -3.84 -23.64
CA ILE A 231 -5.58 -4.10 -24.52
C ILE A 231 -6.11 -4.12 -25.96
N PRO A 232 -5.77 -3.11 -26.77
CA PRO A 232 -6.13 -3.08 -28.18
C PRO A 232 -5.50 -4.25 -28.93
N GLY A 233 -6.27 -4.88 -29.82
CA GLY A 233 -5.83 -6.08 -30.54
C GLY A 233 -4.59 -5.88 -31.38
N VAL A 234 -4.33 -4.65 -31.87
CA VAL A 234 -3.08 -4.33 -32.59
C VAL A 234 -1.80 -4.63 -31.78
N LEU A 235 -1.90 -4.67 -30.45
CA LEU A 235 -0.78 -4.98 -29.55
C LEU A 235 -0.65 -6.48 -29.27
N VAL A 236 -1.61 -7.30 -29.68
CA VAL A 236 -1.66 -8.74 -29.39
C VAL A 236 -1.33 -9.53 -30.65
N ASP A 237 -0.38 -10.44 -30.55
CA ASP A 237 0.04 -11.30 -31.66
C ASP A 237 -0.63 -12.68 -31.60
N ALA A 238 -0.82 -13.23 -30.39
CA ALA A 238 -1.51 -14.50 -30.15
C ALA A 238 -2.49 -14.41 -28.97
N VAL A 239 -3.64 -15.07 -29.14
CA VAL A 239 -4.65 -15.28 -28.11
C VAL A 239 -4.75 -16.79 -27.84
N VAL A 240 -4.66 -17.17 -26.58
CA VAL A 240 -4.79 -18.56 -26.12
C VAL A 240 -5.98 -18.66 -25.17
N VAL A 241 -6.93 -19.53 -25.49
CA VAL A 241 -8.03 -19.86 -24.57
C VAL A 241 -7.54 -20.90 -23.57
N ALA A 242 -7.52 -20.54 -22.30
CA ALA A 242 -7.03 -21.42 -21.26
C ALA A 242 -8.07 -22.45 -20.82
N GLU A 243 -7.59 -23.61 -20.36
CA GLU A 243 -8.42 -24.52 -19.59
C GLU A 243 -8.90 -23.84 -18.28
N PRO A 244 -10.14 -24.08 -17.81
CA PRO A 244 -10.68 -23.41 -16.62
C PRO A 244 -9.78 -23.51 -15.38
N ARG A 245 -9.13 -24.66 -15.16
CA ARG A 245 -8.21 -24.90 -14.04
C ARG A 245 -6.94 -24.03 -14.08
N HIS A 246 -6.58 -23.50 -15.25
CA HIS A 246 -5.45 -22.60 -15.47
C HIS A 246 -5.91 -21.14 -15.66
N HIS A 247 -7.20 -20.85 -15.48
CA HIS A 247 -7.79 -19.53 -15.56
C HIS A 247 -8.62 -19.20 -14.32
N MET A 248 -8.15 -19.62 -13.14
CA MET A 248 -8.79 -19.25 -11.87
C MET A 248 -8.59 -17.75 -11.60
N GLN A 249 -9.57 -17.10 -10.98
CA GLN A 249 -9.48 -15.68 -10.61
C GLN A 249 -8.44 -15.45 -9.51
N THR A 250 -8.35 -16.38 -8.55
CA THR A 250 -7.29 -16.49 -7.52
C THR A 250 -6.81 -17.94 -7.45
N TRP A 251 -5.78 -18.25 -6.64
CA TRP A 251 -5.38 -19.66 -6.45
C TRP A 251 -6.43 -20.51 -5.72
N GLY A 252 -7.32 -19.90 -4.94
CA GLY A 252 -8.36 -20.58 -4.17
C GLY A 252 -9.75 -20.52 -4.79
N ILE A 253 -9.99 -19.61 -5.74
CA ILE A 253 -11.32 -19.26 -6.24
C ILE A 253 -11.35 -19.28 -7.76
N GLN A 254 -12.22 -20.11 -8.35
CA GLN A 254 -12.45 -20.09 -9.79
C GLN A 254 -13.01 -18.74 -10.23
N TYR A 255 -14.07 -18.26 -9.57
CA TYR A 255 -14.63 -16.93 -9.78
C TYR A 255 -15.48 -16.47 -8.60
N ASN A 256 -15.31 -15.21 -8.21
CA ASN A 256 -16.16 -14.49 -7.28
C ASN A 256 -16.53 -13.10 -7.87
N PRO A 257 -17.81 -12.85 -8.16
CA PRO A 257 -18.26 -11.57 -8.74
C PRO A 257 -18.06 -10.37 -7.81
N ALA A 258 -17.83 -10.57 -6.52
CA ALA A 258 -17.50 -9.49 -5.60
C ALA A 258 -16.06 -8.96 -5.79
N LEU A 259 -15.14 -9.79 -6.30
CA LEU A 259 -13.75 -9.41 -6.55
C LEU A 259 -13.56 -8.71 -7.90
N SER A 260 -14.44 -8.96 -8.88
CA SER A 260 -14.46 -8.24 -10.16
C SER A 260 -15.27 -6.94 -10.11
N GLY A 261 -15.93 -6.65 -8.98
CA GLY A 261 -16.81 -5.49 -8.83
C GLY A 261 -18.18 -5.63 -9.52
N GLU A 262 -18.54 -6.83 -10.01
CA GLU A 262 -19.86 -7.11 -10.60
C GLU A 262 -20.98 -6.97 -9.56
N ILE A 263 -20.71 -7.36 -8.31
CA ILE A 263 -21.65 -7.22 -7.20
C ILE A 263 -21.00 -6.57 -5.99
N ARG A 264 -21.83 -5.94 -5.14
CA ARG A 264 -21.45 -5.54 -3.79
C ARG A 264 -22.03 -6.51 -2.76
N ILE A 265 -21.24 -6.89 -1.76
CA ILE A 265 -21.69 -7.79 -0.68
C ILE A 265 -21.83 -7.08 0.67
N PRO A 266 -22.73 -7.51 1.57
CA PRO A 266 -22.86 -6.93 2.90
C PRO A 266 -21.64 -7.23 3.78
N THR A 267 -20.76 -6.23 4.01
CA THR A 267 -19.51 -6.40 4.77
C THR A 267 -19.72 -6.75 6.25
N ARG A 268 -20.91 -6.46 6.80
CA ARG A 268 -21.33 -6.86 8.16
C ARG A 268 -21.39 -8.38 8.37
N MET A 269 -21.38 -9.16 7.30
CA MET A 269 -21.41 -10.64 7.35
C MET A 269 -20.02 -11.25 7.44
N LEU A 270 -18.95 -10.45 7.31
CA LEU A 270 -17.59 -10.94 7.47
C LEU A 270 -17.34 -11.32 8.94
N PRO A 271 -16.72 -12.47 9.21
CA PRO A 271 -16.48 -12.93 10.58
C PRO A 271 -15.51 -11.99 11.30
N ALA A 272 -15.80 -11.71 12.57
CA ALA A 272 -14.86 -11.01 13.45
C ALA A 272 -13.65 -11.91 13.72
N LEU A 273 -12.47 -11.30 13.83
CA LEU A 273 -11.26 -12.04 14.13
C LEU A 273 -11.21 -12.42 15.62
N VAL A 274 -10.68 -13.60 15.91
CA VAL A 274 -10.42 -14.01 17.29
C VAL A 274 -9.36 -13.09 17.89
N LEU A 275 -9.53 -12.70 19.17
CA LEU A 275 -8.53 -11.90 19.87
C LEU A 275 -7.30 -12.76 20.20
N ASP A 276 -6.24 -12.55 19.43
CA ASP A 276 -4.90 -13.07 19.64
C ASP A 276 -3.87 -11.91 19.66
N ASP A 277 -2.59 -12.24 19.83
CA ASP A 277 -1.48 -11.28 19.79
C ASP A 277 -1.42 -10.52 18.46
N ARG A 278 -1.76 -11.18 17.35
CA ARG A 278 -1.81 -10.55 16.01
C ARG A 278 -2.92 -9.51 15.92
N LYS A 279 -4.11 -9.81 16.44
CA LYS A 279 -5.24 -8.87 16.50
C LYS A 279 -4.93 -7.70 17.43
N VAL A 280 -4.20 -7.91 18.54
CA VAL A 280 -3.73 -6.80 19.41
C VAL A 280 -2.83 -5.84 18.62
N ILE A 281 -1.85 -6.37 17.87
CA ILE A 281 -0.97 -5.54 17.02
C ILE A 281 -1.80 -4.75 15.99
N ALA A 282 -2.72 -5.42 15.30
CA ALA A 282 -3.56 -4.79 14.29
C ALA A 282 -4.51 -3.74 14.88
N ARG A 283 -5.07 -3.98 16.06
CA ARG A 283 -5.90 -3.02 16.79
C ARG A 283 -5.12 -1.78 17.19
N ARG A 284 -3.89 -1.95 17.70
CA ARG A 284 -3.03 -0.82 18.03
C ARG A 284 -2.67 -0.04 16.77
N ALA A 285 -2.31 -0.72 15.69
CA ALA A 285 -2.04 -0.07 14.42
C ALA A 285 -3.27 0.68 13.87
N ALA A 286 -4.47 0.11 13.98
CA ALA A 286 -5.72 0.73 13.52
C ALA A 286 -6.05 2.06 14.25
N MET A 287 -5.53 2.28 15.46
CA MET A 287 -5.64 3.59 16.14
C MET A 287 -4.89 4.72 15.41
N GLU A 288 -4.02 4.40 14.46
CA GLU A 288 -3.30 5.38 13.64
C GLU A 288 -4.06 5.76 12.36
N LEU A 289 -5.22 5.13 12.09
CA LEU A 289 -6.09 5.46 10.96
C LEU A 289 -6.83 6.78 11.22
N LEU A 290 -6.94 7.61 10.18
CA LEU A 290 -7.63 8.89 10.25
C LEU A 290 -8.77 8.96 9.22
N PRO A 291 -9.85 9.72 9.49
CA PRO A 291 -10.88 9.96 8.49
C PRO A 291 -10.31 10.66 7.26
N SER A 292 -10.83 10.32 6.09
CA SER A 292 -10.45 10.81 4.76
C SER A 292 -9.01 10.51 4.34
N SER A 293 -8.26 9.71 5.10
CA SER A 293 -6.89 9.34 4.73
C SER A 293 -6.85 8.28 3.64
N VAL A 294 -5.85 8.32 2.77
CA VAL A 294 -5.52 7.24 1.84
C VAL A 294 -4.44 6.35 2.45
N VAL A 295 -4.77 5.07 2.64
CA VAL A 295 -3.97 4.14 3.43
C VAL A 295 -3.59 2.93 2.59
N ASN A 296 -2.32 2.53 2.62
CA ASN A 296 -1.87 1.29 2.01
C ASN A 296 -1.65 0.19 3.06
N LEU A 297 -2.13 -1.02 2.76
CA LEU A 297 -1.96 -2.19 3.61
C LEU A 297 -1.06 -3.22 2.93
N GLY A 298 0.01 -3.62 3.61
CA GLY A 298 0.88 -4.71 3.16
C GLY A 298 0.32 -6.11 3.49
N ILE A 299 0.89 -7.13 2.85
CA ILE A 299 0.52 -8.53 3.05
C ILE A 299 0.85 -9.04 4.47
N GLY A 300 -0.01 -9.91 5.02
CA GLY A 300 0.29 -10.68 6.23
C GLY A 300 -0.33 -10.08 7.49
N LEU A 301 0.49 -9.63 8.44
CA LEU A 301 -0.04 -8.96 9.63
C LEU A 301 -0.73 -7.62 9.34
N PRO A 302 -0.25 -6.77 8.41
CA PRO A 302 -0.90 -5.50 8.12
C PRO A 302 -2.27 -5.61 7.44
N ASP A 303 -2.54 -6.69 6.68
CA ASP A 303 -3.86 -6.90 6.06
C ASP A 303 -5.00 -7.03 7.10
N ILE A 304 -4.66 -7.44 8.32
CA ILE A 304 -5.56 -7.51 9.47
C ILE A 304 -6.09 -6.12 9.86
N VAL A 305 -5.36 -5.04 9.59
CA VAL A 305 -5.83 -3.67 9.85
C VAL A 305 -7.11 -3.37 9.07
N GLY A 306 -7.24 -3.87 7.84
CA GLY A 306 -8.46 -3.75 7.04
C GLY A 306 -9.66 -4.49 7.68
N HIS A 307 -9.41 -5.65 8.28
CA HIS A 307 -10.42 -6.42 9.01
C HIS A 307 -10.86 -5.72 10.29
N VAL A 308 -9.91 -5.18 11.06
CA VAL A 308 -10.21 -4.35 12.24
C VAL A 308 -10.98 -3.10 11.83
N ALA A 309 -10.59 -2.43 10.75
CA ALA A 309 -11.32 -1.27 10.23
C ALA A 309 -12.76 -1.62 9.81
N ASN A 310 -13.00 -2.83 9.30
CA ASN A 310 -14.35 -3.32 9.01
C ASN A 310 -15.14 -3.67 10.30
N GLU A 311 -14.52 -4.39 11.25
CA GLU A 311 -15.10 -4.76 12.55
C GLU A 311 -15.54 -3.51 13.34
N GLU A 312 -14.69 -2.49 13.37
CA GLU A 312 -14.93 -1.20 14.01
C GLU A 312 -15.83 -0.28 13.17
N ARG A 313 -16.22 -0.71 11.96
CA ARG A 313 -17.03 0.07 11.02
C ARG A 313 -16.43 1.44 10.72
N ILE A 314 -15.14 1.50 10.44
CA ILE A 314 -14.44 2.73 10.06
C ILE A 314 -13.90 2.70 8.63
N HIS A 315 -13.92 1.55 7.94
CA HIS A 315 -13.44 1.44 6.55
C HIS A 315 -14.15 2.38 5.56
N ASP A 316 -15.39 2.79 5.84
CA ASP A 316 -16.17 3.77 5.05
C ASP A 316 -15.70 5.22 5.25
N LEU A 317 -14.87 5.47 6.27
CA LEU A 317 -14.33 6.79 6.59
C LEU A 317 -13.01 7.08 5.90
N MET A 318 -12.41 6.13 5.18
CA MET A 318 -11.07 6.25 4.58
C MET A 318 -10.98 5.47 3.26
N THR A 319 -9.91 5.68 2.50
CA THR A 319 -9.63 4.90 1.29
C THR A 319 -8.51 3.91 1.60
N LEU A 320 -8.88 2.64 1.79
CA LEU A 320 -7.91 1.55 1.90
C LEU A 320 -7.44 1.16 0.49
N THR A 321 -6.15 0.96 0.32
CA THR A 321 -5.49 0.64 -0.94
C THR A 321 -4.57 -0.56 -0.77
N VAL A 322 -4.35 -1.29 -1.86
CA VAL A 322 -3.23 -2.23 -1.99
C VAL A 322 -2.47 -1.90 -3.27
N ASP A 323 -1.20 -2.26 -3.31
CA ASP A 323 -0.26 -1.89 -4.37
C ASP A 323 -0.58 -2.36 -5.80
N PRO A 324 -1.35 -3.45 -6.07
CA PRO A 324 -1.66 -3.81 -7.45
C PRO A 324 -2.79 -3.00 -8.12
N GLY A 325 -3.31 -1.95 -7.47
CA GLY A 325 -4.22 -0.99 -8.11
C GLY A 325 -5.60 -0.81 -7.46
N VAL A 326 -5.87 -1.48 -6.33
CA VAL A 326 -7.16 -1.36 -5.63
C VAL A 326 -7.26 -0.03 -4.90
N MET A 327 -8.43 0.61 -5.05
CA MET A 327 -8.82 1.83 -4.33
C MET A 327 -10.17 1.63 -3.63
N GLY A 328 -10.17 1.73 -2.30
CA GLY A 328 -11.35 1.61 -1.44
C GLY A 328 -11.87 0.17 -1.28
N GLY A 329 -12.99 0.04 -0.56
CA GLY A 329 -13.58 -1.26 -0.24
C GLY A 329 -12.92 -1.95 0.95
N VAL A 330 -13.07 -3.27 1.04
CA VAL A 330 -12.45 -4.09 2.08
C VAL A 330 -11.41 -5.00 1.40
N PRO A 331 -10.11 -4.78 1.63
CA PRO A 331 -9.05 -5.63 1.10
C PRO A 331 -9.24 -7.10 1.52
N ALA A 332 -9.00 -8.00 0.59
CA ALA A 332 -8.95 -9.43 0.88
C ALA A 332 -7.62 -9.79 1.57
N SER A 333 -7.62 -10.88 2.32
CA SER A 333 -6.43 -11.41 3.02
C SER A 333 -6.08 -12.81 2.51
N GLY A 334 -4.90 -13.30 2.89
CA GLY A 334 -4.48 -14.67 2.59
C GLY A 334 -4.25 -14.89 1.09
N PRO A 335 -4.68 -16.02 0.51
CA PRO A 335 -4.48 -16.33 -0.92
C PRO A 335 -5.12 -15.32 -1.88
N GLU A 336 -6.14 -14.59 -1.42
CA GLU A 336 -6.86 -13.55 -2.17
C GLU A 336 -6.24 -12.15 -2.00
N PHE A 337 -5.20 -11.99 -1.16
CA PHE A 337 -4.54 -10.70 -0.94
C PHE A 337 -4.11 -10.05 -2.27
N GLY A 338 -4.18 -8.72 -2.31
CA GLY A 338 -3.99 -7.93 -3.52
C GLY A 338 -5.32 -7.52 -4.18
N ALA A 339 -6.42 -8.23 -3.93
CA ALA A 339 -7.77 -7.84 -4.36
C ALA A 339 -8.57 -7.21 -3.21
N ALA A 340 -9.75 -6.68 -3.52
CA ALA A 340 -10.72 -6.24 -2.53
C ALA A 340 -12.15 -6.51 -3.00
N ILE A 341 -13.06 -6.61 -2.04
CA ILE A 341 -14.50 -6.57 -2.30
C ILE A 341 -14.99 -5.12 -2.17
N ASN A 342 -16.08 -4.81 -2.88
CA ASN A 342 -16.74 -3.50 -2.78
C ASN A 342 -15.82 -2.31 -3.09
N CYS A 343 -14.76 -2.52 -3.87
CA CYS A 343 -13.81 -1.48 -4.27
C CYS A 343 -14.53 -0.32 -4.97
N GLN A 344 -13.95 0.87 -4.88
CA GLN A 344 -14.44 2.07 -5.55
C GLN A 344 -13.84 2.17 -6.95
N ALA A 345 -12.59 1.76 -7.09
CA ALA A 345 -11.90 1.65 -8.36
C ALA A 345 -10.80 0.58 -8.30
N VAL A 346 -10.45 0.06 -9.48
CA VAL A 346 -9.22 -0.68 -9.72
C VAL A 346 -8.54 0.02 -10.89
N ILE A 347 -7.32 0.51 -10.67
CA ILE A 347 -6.50 1.15 -11.70
C ILE A 347 -5.34 0.23 -12.10
N ASP A 348 -4.67 0.55 -13.21
CA ASP A 348 -3.51 -0.22 -13.64
C ASP A 348 -2.32 -0.02 -12.69
N HIS A 349 -1.42 -1.00 -12.71
CA HIS A 349 -0.33 -1.08 -11.75
C HIS A 349 0.65 0.08 -11.85
N CYS A 350 0.94 0.54 -13.08
CA CYS A 350 1.87 1.64 -13.32
C CYS A 350 1.31 2.94 -12.73
N SER A 351 0.03 3.22 -12.95
CA SER A 351 -0.66 4.40 -12.39
C SER A 351 -0.76 4.34 -10.87
N GLN A 352 -0.97 3.16 -10.29
CA GLN A 352 -0.96 3.00 -8.83
C GLN A 352 0.40 3.37 -8.24
N PHE A 353 1.50 2.96 -8.88
CA PHE A 353 2.83 3.36 -8.43
C PHE A 353 3.19 4.80 -8.76
N ASP A 354 2.62 5.43 -9.79
CA ASP A 354 2.74 6.89 -9.94
C ASP A 354 2.13 7.61 -8.73
N PHE A 355 0.97 7.15 -8.25
CA PHE A 355 0.30 7.70 -7.07
C PHE A 355 1.10 7.46 -5.79
N ILE A 356 1.61 6.23 -5.59
CA ILE A 356 2.42 5.87 -4.41
C ILE A 356 3.74 6.64 -4.41
N ASP A 357 4.49 6.61 -5.51
CA ASP A 357 5.81 7.25 -5.61
C ASP A 357 5.71 8.78 -5.58
N GLY A 358 4.57 9.33 -6.02
CA GLY A 358 4.23 10.74 -5.88
C GLY A 358 3.87 11.20 -4.46
N GLY A 359 3.85 10.28 -3.48
CA GLY A 359 3.53 10.59 -2.08
C GLY A 359 2.03 10.73 -1.80
N GLY A 360 1.19 10.05 -2.59
CA GLY A 360 -0.27 10.07 -2.45
C GLY A 360 -0.80 9.40 -1.18
N LEU A 361 0.01 8.57 -0.51
CA LEU A 361 -0.36 7.84 0.70
C LEU A 361 -0.18 8.68 1.97
N ASP A 362 -1.24 8.80 2.76
CA ASP A 362 -1.18 9.43 4.08
C ASP A 362 -0.53 8.51 5.11
N ALA A 363 -0.78 7.20 5.01
CA ALA A 363 -0.18 6.20 5.87
C ALA A 363 0.01 4.86 5.15
N ALA A 364 1.05 4.13 5.54
CA ALA A 364 1.25 2.74 5.15
C ALA A 364 1.44 1.83 6.37
N PHE A 365 0.87 0.65 6.29
CA PHE A 365 0.97 -0.39 7.31
C PHE A 365 1.72 -1.58 6.72
N LEU A 366 2.91 -1.87 7.23
CA LEU A 366 3.83 -2.82 6.61
C LEU A 366 4.40 -3.81 7.63
N GLY A 367 4.63 -5.05 7.21
CA GLY A 367 5.30 -6.04 8.03
C GLY A 367 6.82 -5.82 8.06
N PHE A 368 7.51 -6.27 9.10
CA PHE A 368 8.98 -6.33 9.10
C PHE A 368 9.48 -7.71 9.51
N ALA A 369 10.63 -8.13 9.00
CA ALA A 369 11.32 -9.36 9.44
C ALA A 369 12.37 -9.05 10.50
N GLU A 370 13.18 -8.01 10.28
CA GLU A 370 14.19 -7.54 11.23
C GLU A 370 14.11 -6.02 11.36
N CYS A 371 14.46 -5.49 12.54
CA CYS A 371 14.62 -4.06 12.79
C CYS A 371 15.86 -3.83 13.66
N ASP A 372 16.69 -2.83 13.34
CA ASP A 372 17.84 -2.47 14.18
C ASP A 372 17.62 -1.18 14.99
N GLY A 373 18.58 -0.85 15.86
CA GLY A 373 18.48 0.32 16.75
C GLY A 373 18.44 1.67 16.02
N THR A 374 18.82 1.72 14.75
CA THR A 374 18.69 2.92 13.91
C THR A 374 17.28 3.10 13.34
N GLY A 375 16.41 2.10 13.53
CA GLY A 375 15.09 2.01 12.93
C GLY A 375 15.10 1.53 11.48
N SER A 376 16.24 1.04 10.98
CA SER A 376 16.26 0.41 9.66
C SER A 376 15.54 -0.93 9.72
N VAL A 377 14.89 -1.30 8.62
CA VAL A 377 14.05 -2.51 8.52
C VAL A 377 14.49 -3.38 7.37
N ASN A 378 14.51 -4.69 7.63
CA ASN A 378 14.63 -5.74 6.62
C ASN A 378 13.26 -6.40 6.40
N ALA A 379 12.86 -6.49 5.14
CA ALA A 379 11.75 -7.31 4.68
C ALA A 379 12.14 -8.20 3.48
N SER A 380 13.32 -7.99 2.88
CA SER A 380 13.71 -8.58 1.59
C SER A 380 14.42 -9.93 1.70
N ARG A 381 15.36 -10.08 2.64
CA ARG A 381 16.16 -11.31 2.77
C ARG A 381 16.63 -11.55 4.20
N PHE A 382 16.31 -12.71 4.76
CA PHE A 382 16.69 -13.07 6.12
C PHE A 382 16.92 -14.58 6.23
N GLY A 383 18.13 -14.95 6.67
CA GLY A 383 18.63 -16.33 6.58
C GLY A 383 18.61 -16.85 5.13
N ASN A 384 18.04 -18.05 4.94
CA ASN A 384 17.88 -18.66 3.62
C ASN A 384 16.58 -18.24 2.91
N ARG A 385 15.79 -17.32 3.48
CA ARG A 385 14.56 -16.86 2.85
C ARG A 385 14.84 -15.59 2.04
N ILE A 386 14.52 -15.65 0.74
CA ILE A 386 14.50 -14.50 -0.15
C ILE A 386 13.02 -14.18 -0.44
N ALA A 387 12.50 -13.15 0.20
CA ALA A 387 11.17 -12.64 -0.08
C ALA A 387 11.21 -11.66 -1.26
N GLY A 388 12.24 -10.82 -1.32
CA GLY A 388 12.29 -9.66 -2.19
C GLY A 388 11.55 -8.45 -1.57
N CYS A 389 11.71 -7.28 -2.17
CA CYS A 389 11.18 -6.03 -1.64
C CYS A 389 9.75 -5.71 -2.10
N GLY A 390 9.27 -6.24 -3.22
CA GLY A 390 7.96 -5.91 -3.80
C GLY A 390 7.74 -4.39 -3.86
N GLY A 391 6.51 -3.95 -3.58
CA GLY A 391 6.18 -2.55 -3.38
C GLY A 391 6.72 -1.92 -2.09
N PHE A 392 7.37 -2.67 -1.19
CA PHE A 392 7.73 -2.20 0.16
C PHE A 392 8.58 -0.91 0.13
N ILE A 393 9.57 -0.83 -0.75
CA ILE A 393 10.46 0.35 -0.83
C ILE A 393 9.67 1.55 -1.36
N ASN A 394 8.90 1.38 -2.45
CA ASN A 394 8.03 2.40 -3.01
C ASN A 394 7.10 2.98 -1.94
N ILE A 395 6.39 2.11 -1.22
CA ILE A 395 5.37 2.48 -0.23
C ILE A 395 6.02 3.13 0.99
N SER A 396 7.02 2.49 1.59
CA SER A 396 7.62 2.95 2.85
C SER A 396 8.41 4.25 2.69
N GLN A 397 9.03 4.51 1.54
CA GLN A 397 9.80 5.74 1.34
C GLN A 397 8.91 6.95 1.04
N ASN A 398 7.78 6.75 0.36
CA ASN A 398 6.94 7.84 -0.15
C ASN A 398 5.66 8.10 0.66
N SER A 399 5.28 7.22 1.60
CA SER A 399 4.13 7.47 2.49
C SER A 399 4.46 8.54 3.54
N LYS A 400 3.51 9.43 3.86
CA LYS A 400 3.73 10.47 4.90
C LYS A 400 4.01 9.87 6.29
N LYS A 401 3.35 8.75 6.59
CA LYS A 401 3.52 7.96 7.82
C LYS A 401 3.68 6.49 7.51
N VAL A 402 4.51 5.79 8.29
CA VAL A 402 4.69 4.34 8.19
C VAL A 402 4.51 3.69 9.56
N VAL A 403 3.69 2.64 9.62
CA VAL A 403 3.49 1.82 10.81
C VAL A 403 3.98 0.41 10.49
N PHE A 404 5.16 0.09 10.99
CA PHE A 404 5.71 -1.25 10.92
C PHE A 404 5.04 -2.14 11.97
N MET A 405 4.62 -3.33 11.56
CA MET A 405 3.85 -4.26 12.37
C MET A 405 4.55 -5.62 12.41
N GLY A 406 4.71 -6.18 13.60
CA GLY A 406 5.28 -7.51 13.74
C GLY A 406 5.32 -7.96 15.18
N SER A 407 5.32 -9.26 15.40
CA SER A 407 5.63 -9.80 16.72
C SER A 407 7.03 -9.34 17.15
N PHE A 408 7.26 -9.20 18.45
CA PHE A 408 8.56 -8.81 18.99
C PHE A 408 9.61 -9.93 18.80
N CYS A 409 9.20 -11.17 19.06
CA CYS A 409 9.98 -12.38 18.83
C CYS A 409 9.32 -13.29 17.79
N ALA A 410 10.11 -14.18 17.19
CA ALA A 410 9.71 -15.22 16.27
C ALA A 410 10.21 -16.60 16.75
N GLY A 411 9.72 -17.67 16.12
CA GLY A 411 10.20 -19.04 16.39
C GLY A 411 9.52 -19.75 17.55
N GLY A 412 8.18 -19.67 17.63
CA GLY A 412 7.36 -20.48 18.55
C GLY A 412 7.17 -19.87 19.94
N ALA A 413 7.01 -18.54 19.99
CA ALA A 413 6.53 -17.84 21.19
C ALA A 413 5.11 -18.31 21.54
N ASP A 414 4.80 -18.39 22.83
CA ASP A 414 3.45 -18.63 23.35
C ASP A 414 3.00 -17.35 24.05
N VAL A 415 2.22 -16.55 23.32
CA VAL A 415 1.68 -15.27 23.77
C VAL A 415 0.17 -15.36 23.68
N SER A 416 -0.52 -14.97 24.76
CA SER A 416 -1.98 -14.96 24.81
C SER A 416 -2.49 -13.72 25.51
N VAL A 417 -3.74 -13.36 25.25
CA VAL A 417 -4.44 -12.28 25.97
C VAL A 417 -5.38 -12.92 26.99
N ARG A 418 -5.21 -12.57 28.28
CA ARG A 418 -6.03 -13.08 29.38
C ARG A 418 -6.35 -11.94 30.34
N GLU A 419 -7.63 -11.84 30.73
CA GLU A 419 -8.09 -10.84 31.72
C GLU A 419 -7.68 -9.39 31.37
N GLY A 420 -7.73 -9.02 30.08
CA GLY A 420 -7.37 -7.68 29.62
C GLY A 420 -5.86 -7.38 29.63
N ARG A 421 -5.01 -8.41 29.69
CA ARG A 421 -3.55 -8.28 29.75
C ARG A 421 -2.86 -9.25 28.81
N LEU A 422 -1.66 -8.88 28.37
CA LEU A 422 -0.78 -9.77 27.64
C LEU A 422 -0.10 -10.75 28.61
N HIS A 423 -0.06 -12.02 28.23
CA HIS A 423 0.65 -13.07 28.96
C HIS A 423 1.64 -13.78 28.03
N ILE A 424 2.93 -13.67 28.35
CA ILE A 424 4.02 -14.34 27.63
C ILE A 424 4.37 -15.60 28.43
N ALA A 425 3.82 -16.75 28.01
CA ALA A 425 4.09 -18.03 28.66
C ALA A 425 5.44 -18.61 28.22
N LYS A 426 5.83 -18.35 26.97
CA LYS A 426 7.09 -18.81 26.39
C LYS A 426 7.63 -17.79 25.41
N GLU A 427 8.89 -17.42 25.56
CA GLU A 427 9.56 -16.51 24.64
C GLU A 427 9.88 -17.18 23.30
N GLY A 428 9.90 -16.37 22.23
CA GLY A 428 10.34 -16.84 20.92
C GLY A 428 11.84 -17.10 20.88
N LYS A 429 12.28 -18.02 20.00
CA LYS A 429 13.71 -18.37 19.86
C LYS A 429 14.56 -17.28 19.23
N LEU A 430 13.95 -16.41 18.44
CA LEU A 430 14.63 -15.37 17.66
C LEU A 430 13.98 -14.02 17.96
N THR A 431 14.78 -13.02 18.36
CA THR A 431 14.30 -11.64 18.41
C THR A 431 14.26 -11.07 16.99
N LYS A 432 13.22 -10.28 16.68
CA LYS A 432 13.16 -9.54 15.42
C LYS A 432 13.88 -8.20 15.50
N PHE A 433 14.31 -7.79 16.69
CA PHE A 433 15.17 -6.64 16.89
C PHE A 433 16.63 -7.09 16.93
N VAL A 434 17.41 -6.68 15.94
CA VAL A 434 18.77 -7.17 15.69
C VAL A 434 19.79 -6.04 15.84
N GLU A 435 21.08 -6.39 15.96
CA GLU A 435 22.14 -5.38 16.03
C GLU A 435 22.26 -4.60 14.70
N ARG A 436 22.15 -5.33 13.59
CA ARG A 436 22.14 -4.78 12.24
C ARG A 436 21.26 -5.63 11.35
N VAL A 437 20.43 -4.99 10.53
CA VAL A 437 19.60 -5.68 9.54
C VAL A 437 20.44 -6.37 8.47
N GLY A 438 20.02 -7.56 8.02
CA GLY A 438 20.71 -8.31 6.96
C GLY A 438 20.72 -7.60 5.61
N GLN A 439 19.59 -7.00 5.24
CA GLN A 439 19.46 -6.04 4.15
C GLN A 439 18.67 -4.83 4.63
N ILE A 440 19.07 -3.64 4.17
CA ILE A 440 18.31 -2.41 4.42
C ILE A 440 17.22 -2.35 3.37
N THR A 441 15.99 -2.77 3.68
CA THR A 441 14.83 -2.56 2.80
C THR A 441 14.21 -1.18 3.05
N PHE A 442 14.28 -0.68 4.29
CA PHE A 442 13.92 0.69 4.65
C PHE A 442 15.01 1.31 5.54
N SER A 443 15.39 2.54 5.22
CA SER A 443 16.44 3.29 5.93
C SER A 443 15.84 4.17 7.03
N GLY A 444 16.04 3.78 8.29
CA GLY A 444 15.66 4.58 9.46
C GLY A 444 16.31 5.98 9.46
N PRO A 445 17.64 6.09 9.29
CA PRO A 445 18.31 7.40 9.19
C PRO A 445 17.78 8.28 8.06
N GLY A 446 17.49 7.70 6.89
CA GLY A 446 16.89 8.43 5.76
C GLY A 446 15.50 8.99 6.10
N ALA A 447 14.65 8.18 6.73
CA ALA A 447 13.32 8.60 7.17
C ALA A 447 13.37 9.67 8.27
N ALA A 448 14.26 9.53 9.25
CA ALA A 448 14.47 10.52 10.31
C ALA A 448 15.00 11.86 9.74
N GLY A 449 15.87 11.82 8.74
CA GLY A 449 16.36 13.00 8.02
C GLY A 449 15.23 13.77 7.33
N ARG A 450 14.28 13.05 6.72
CA ARG A 450 13.07 13.61 6.09
C ARG A 450 11.95 13.95 7.09
N LYS A 451 12.14 13.69 8.38
CA LYS A 451 11.12 13.86 9.44
C LYS A 451 9.83 13.05 9.19
N GLN A 452 9.95 11.89 8.56
CA GLN A 452 8.85 10.97 8.32
C GLN A 452 8.36 10.37 9.65
N ALA A 453 7.05 10.28 9.83
CA ALA A 453 6.48 9.68 11.04
C ALA A 453 6.54 8.15 10.94
N VAL A 454 7.28 7.49 11.84
CA VAL A 454 7.46 6.03 11.81
C VAL A 454 7.22 5.41 13.18
N LEU A 455 6.38 4.38 13.22
CA LEU A 455 6.09 3.57 14.40
C LEU A 455 6.43 2.10 14.14
N TYR A 456 6.80 1.38 15.20
CA TYR A 456 7.04 -0.07 15.19
C TYR A 456 6.17 -0.66 16.29
N VAL A 457 5.09 -1.33 15.88
CA VAL A 457 4.05 -1.87 16.76
C VAL A 457 4.24 -3.37 16.90
N THR A 458 4.40 -3.83 18.14
CA THR A 458 4.43 -5.24 18.51
C THR A 458 3.31 -5.57 19.48
N GLU A 459 3.18 -6.85 19.84
CA GLU A 459 2.17 -7.31 20.80
C GLU A 459 2.43 -6.78 22.21
N ARG A 460 3.70 -6.42 22.51
CA ARG A 460 4.16 -6.06 23.85
C ARG A 460 4.57 -4.59 24.02
N CYS A 461 4.90 -3.89 22.94
CA CYS A 461 5.35 -2.51 22.99
C CYS A 461 5.25 -1.76 21.66
N VAL A 462 5.37 -0.43 21.73
CA VAL A 462 5.45 0.45 20.57
C VAL A 462 6.74 1.26 20.63
N PHE A 463 7.51 1.25 19.53
CA PHE A 463 8.62 2.18 19.32
C PHE A 463 8.24 3.27 18.33
N ARG A 464 8.84 4.44 18.49
CA ARG A 464 8.78 5.59 17.58
C ARG A 464 10.18 5.90 17.07
N LEU A 465 10.31 6.15 15.77
CA LEU A 465 11.58 6.62 15.21
C LEU A 465 11.87 8.06 15.64
N THR A 466 13.09 8.31 16.08
CA THR A 466 13.62 9.64 16.37
C THR A 466 14.93 9.86 15.61
N ARG A 467 15.50 11.07 15.70
CA ARG A 467 16.84 11.34 15.13
C ARG A 467 17.96 10.55 15.80
N GLU A 468 17.75 10.12 17.04
CA GLU A 468 18.74 9.41 17.86
C GLU A 468 18.54 7.88 17.82
N GLY A 469 17.53 7.40 17.10
CA GLY A 469 17.16 5.98 17.01
C GLY A 469 15.75 5.71 17.54
N LEU A 470 15.51 4.49 17.99
CA LEU A 470 14.20 4.05 18.48
C LEU A 470 13.90 4.56 19.90
N ALA A 471 12.74 5.19 20.09
CA ALA A 471 12.19 5.55 21.39
C ALA A 471 11.03 4.62 21.75
N LEU A 472 11.10 3.98 22.92
CA LEU A 472 10.03 3.17 23.49
C LEU A 472 8.97 4.10 24.08
N VAL A 473 7.77 4.09 23.49
CA VAL A 473 6.68 5.02 23.83
C VAL A 473 5.49 4.35 24.50
N GLU A 474 5.26 3.05 24.28
CA GLU A 474 4.18 2.31 24.94
C GLU A 474 4.61 0.89 25.35
N VAL A 475 4.04 0.37 26.45
CA VAL A 475 4.22 -0.99 26.96
C VAL A 475 2.85 -1.63 27.25
N ALA A 476 2.67 -2.89 26.86
CA ALA A 476 1.43 -3.62 27.07
C ALA A 476 1.17 -3.92 28.56
N PRO A 477 -0.10 -3.89 29.03
CA PRO A 477 -0.45 -4.39 30.35
C PRO A 477 -0.04 -5.85 30.53
N GLY A 478 0.63 -6.17 31.65
CA GLY A 478 1.15 -7.51 31.94
C GLY A 478 2.61 -7.74 31.51
N VAL A 479 3.21 -6.80 30.79
CA VAL A 479 4.59 -6.85 30.33
C VAL A 479 5.49 -6.06 31.28
N ASP A 480 6.60 -6.67 31.69
CA ASP A 480 7.64 -6.01 32.48
C ASP A 480 8.70 -5.40 31.54
N LEU A 481 9.00 -4.11 31.74
CA LEU A 481 9.89 -3.36 30.86
C LEU A 481 11.29 -3.98 30.75
N GLU A 482 11.87 -4.39 31.87
CA GLU A 482 13.24 -4.91 31.88
C GLU A 482 13.27 -6.36 31.39
N ARG A 483 12.41 -7.22 31.96
CA ARG A 483 12.37 -8.65 31.70
C ARG A 483 11.95 -8.97 30.26
N ASP A 484 10.88 -8.34 29.77
CA ASP A 484 10.19 -8.78 28.56
C ASP A 484 10.51 -7.92 27.32
N ILE A 485 11.18 -6.78 27.51
CA ILE A 485 11.55 -5.86 26.41
C ILE A 485 13.07 -5.61 26.41
N LEU A 486 13.61 -4.89 27.40
CA LEU A 486 14.98 -4.35 27.31
C LEU A 486 16.06 -5.44 27.23
N ARG A 487 15.91 -6.55 27.97
CA ARG A 487 16.85 -7.68 27.93
C ARG A 487 16.89 -8.43 26.59
N HIS A 488 15.88 -8.26 25.75
CA HIS A 488 15.76 -8.91 24.45
C HIS A 488 16.23 -8.02 23.29
N LEU A 489 16.63 -6.78 23.57
CA LEU A 489 17.17 -5.85 22.58
C LEU A 489 18.71 -5.92 22.57
N PRO A 490 19.35 -6.06 21.40
CA PRO A 490 20.80 -5.99 21.27
C PRO A 490 21.32 -4.54 21.28
N PHE A 491 20.44 -3.56 21.47
CA PHE A 491 20.74 -2.13 21.54
C PHE A 491 19.93 -1.48 22.66
N ARG A 492 20.32 -0.26 23.06
CA ARG A 492 19.59 0.50 24.08
C ARG A 492 18.67 1.52 23.41
N PRO A 493 17.33 1.35 23.45
CA PRO A 493 16.41 2.36 22.96
C PRO A 493 16.37 3.56 23.90
N LEU A 494 15.85 4.69 23.42
CA LEU A 494 15.43 5.79 24.29
C LEU A 494 14.19 5.35 25.08
N VAL A 495 14.16 5.58 26.38
CA VAL A 495 13.02 5.21 27.24
C VAL A 495 12.35 6.49 27.75
N GLU A 496 11.29 6.92 27.07
CA GLU A 496 10.60 8.19 27.31
C GLU A 496 9.39 8.02 28.24
N ARG A 497 9.57 7.45 29.45
CA ARG A 497 8.46 7.15 30.39
C ARG A 497 7.25 6.52 29.65
N PRO A 498 7.41 5.32 29.07
CA PRO A 498 6.43 4.76 28.15
C PRO A 498 5.06 4.65 28.81
N ALA A 499 4.03 5.04 28.05
CA ALA A 499 2.64 4.90 28.49
C ALA A 499 2.21 3.43 28.50
N LEU A 500 1.15 3.11 29.23
CA LEU A 500 0.49 1.82 29.05
C LEU A 500 -0.29 1.83 27.73
N MET A 501 -0.18 0.75 26.96
CA MET A 501 -1.04 0.53 25.80
C MET A 501 -2.51 0.47 26.25
N ALA A 502 -3.41 1.03 25.44
CA ALA A 502 -4.83 1.17 25.80
C ALA A 502 -5.48 -0.18 26.16
N ALA A 503 -6.21 -0.24 27.27
CA ALA A 503 -6.80 -1.48 27.78
C ALA A 503 -7.77 -2.15 26.77
N ALA A 504 -8.49 -1.36 25.98
CA ALA A 504 -9.41 -1.85 24.95
C ALA A 504 -8.74 -2.74 23.88
N LEU A 505 -7.42 -2.63 23.69
CA LEU A 505 -6.67 -3.48 22.78
C LEU A 505 -6.72 -4.96 23.20
N PHE A 506 -6.86 -5.22 24.50
CA PHE A 506 -6.74 -6.54 25.14
C PHE A 506 -8.09 -7.12 25.58
N LEU A 507 -9.21 -6.52 25.16
CA LEU A 507 -10.57 -6.97 25.48
C LEU A 507 -11.26 -7.50 24.22
N PRO A 508 -12.08 -8.56 24.25
CA PRO A 508 -12.67 -9.16 23.05
C PRO A 508 -13.64 -8.22 22.31
N GLU A 509 -14.25 -7.25 23.01
CA GLU A 509 -15.20 -6.29 22.46
C GLU A 509 -14.56 -5.32 21.44
N PRO A 510 -15.36 -4.68 20.57
CA PRO A 510 -14.89 -3.56 19.74
C PRO A 510 -14.35 -2.40 20.60
N MET A 511 -13.35 -1.70 20.08
CA MET A 511 -12.66 -0.59 20.75
C MET A 511 -13.42 0.73 20.69
N GLY A 512 -14.50 0.78 19.91
CA GLY A 512 -15.26 2.01 19.66
C GLY A 512 -14.47 2.99 18.81
N LEU A 513 -13.66 2.52 17.84
CA LEU A 513 -12.88 3.44 17.00
C LEU A 513 -13.76 4.34 16.17
N ARG A 514 -14.92 3.86 15.69
CA ARG A 514 -15.84 4.73 14.94
C ARG A 514 -16.27 5.90 15.81
N ASP A 515 -16.72 5.65 17.02
CA ASP A 515 -17.09 6.70 17.96
C ASP A 515 -15.86 7.58 18.20
N ARG A 516 -14.69 7.07 18.56
CA ARG A 516 -13.49 7.93 18.73
C ARG A 516 -13.08 8.77 17.51
N LEU A 517 -13.33 8.29 16.29
CA LEU A 517 -13.06 9.02 15.06
C LEU A 517 -14.17 10.01 14.70
N LEU A 518 -15.40 9.80 15.20
CA LEU A 518 -16.59 10.58 14.90
C LEU A 518 -17.03 11.50 16.05
N ASP A 519 -16.98 11.00 17.29
CA ASP A 519 -16.84 11.69 18.58
C ASP A 519 -15.53 12.45 18.54
N ILE A 520 -15.63 13.56 17.86
CA ILE A 520 -14.63 14.59 17.87
C ILE A 520 -14.47 15.00 19.34
N ASN A 521 -13.30 14.70 19.94
CA ASN A 521 -12.88 15.42 21.13
C ASN A 521 -12.59 16.87 20.68
N ILE A 522 -13.67 17.65 20.55
CA ILE A 522 -13.64 18.99 20.02
C ILE A 522 -12.71 19.86 20.85
N ASP A 523 -12.61 19.59 22.15
CA ASP A 523 -11.71 20.30 23.06
C ASP A 523 -10.23 20.16 22.64
N GLU A 524 -9.82 19.04 22.03
CA GLU A 524 -8.44 18.85 21.51
C GLU A 524 -8.17 19.55 20.18
N ARG A 525 -9.23 19.98 19.48
CA ARG A 525 -9.16 20.68 18.18
C ARG A 525 -9.22 22.19 18.32
N LEU A 526 -9.48 22.67 19.53
CA LEU A 526 -9.53 24.09 19.85
C LEU A 526 -8.31 24.43 20.68
N SER A 527 -7.57 25.47 20.27
CA SER A 527 -6.48 26.01 21.09
C SER A 527 -6.54 27.53 21.07
N TYR A 528 -6.24 28.15 22.21
CA TYR A 528 -6.20 29.59 22.34
C TYR A 528 -4.77 30.02 22.67
N ASP A 529 -4.22 30.92 21.86
CA ASP A 529 -2.94 31.57 22.10
C ASP A 529 -3.16 32.95 22.74
N PRO A 530 -2.83 33.13 24.03
CA PRO A 530 -3.01 34.39 24.73
C PRO A 530 -2.05 35.49 24.25
N VAL A 531 -0.91 35.14 23.65
CA VAL A 531 0.09 36.13 23.18
C VAL A 531 -0.43 36.87 21.97
N THR A 532 -1.04 36.15 21.02
CA THR A 532 -1.60 36.72 19.79
C THR A 532 -3.11 36.97 19.87
N ASN A 533 -3.73 36.73 21.03
CA ASN A 533 -5.18 36.76 21.24
C ASN A 533 -5.94 36.02 20.12
N THR A 534 -5.47 34.82 19.78
CA THR A 534 -5.97 34.04 18.62
C THR A 534 -6.44 32.66 19.05
N VAL A 535 -7.66 32.30 18.68
CA VAL A 535 -8.16 30.92 18.75
C VAL A 535 -7.93 30.19 17.42
N PHE A 536 -7.39 28.99 17.48
CA PHE A 536 -7.24 28.08 16.36
C PHE A 536 -8.25 26.94 16.52
N MET A 537 -9.02 26.70 15.46
CA MET A 537 -10.08 25.69 15.46
C MET A 537 -9.84 24.74 14.29
N ASN A 538 -9.40 23.53 14.59
CA ASN A 538 -9.06 22.55 13.57
C ASN A 538 -10.21 21.59 13.30
N TYR A 539 -11.12 21.98 12.41
CA TYR A 539 -12.24 21.14 11.99
C TYR A 539 -11.91 20.19 10.84
N SER A 540 -10.62 19.99 10.55
CA SER A 540 -10.18 19.15 9.45
C SER A 540 -10.72 17.71 9.60
N GLY A 541 -11.34 17.21 8.53
CA GLY A 541 -11.92 15.87 8.44
C GLY A 541 -13.18 15.63 9.28
N MET A 542 -13.72 16.66 9.97
CA MET A 542 -14.92 16.49 10.77
C MET A 542 -16.18 16.42 9.90
N ARG A 543 -17.15 15.61 10.32
CA ARG A 543 -18.48 15.56 9.71
C ARG A 543 -19.56 15.82 10.75
N VAL A 544 -20.30 16.91 10.57
CA VAL A 544 -21.44 17.29 11.41
C VAL A 544 -22.72 16.69 10.81
N ARG A 545 -23.36 15.79 11.56
CA ARG A 545 -24.50 15.00 11.09
C ARG A 545 -25.82 15.45 11.71
N SER A 546 -25.76 16.03 12.91
CA SER A 546 -26.94 16.33 13.71
C SER A 546 -26.81 17.63 14.51
N GLU A 547 -27.95 18.10 15.04
CA GLU A 547 -27.97 19.20 16.01
C GLU A 547 -27.19 18.89 17.29
N GLU A 548 -27.08 17.62 17.67
CA GLU A 548 -26.33 17.23 18.86
C GLU A 548 -24.82 17.44 18.68
N ASP A 549 -24.29 17.10 17.49
CA ASP A 549 -22.89 17.40 17.12
C ASP A 549 -22.62 18.91 17.20
N ILE A 550 -23.60 19.72 16.76
CA ILE A 550 -23.50 21.18 16.78
C ILE A 550 -23.47 21.72 18.22
N LYS A 551 -24.29 21.16 19.13
CA LYS A 551 -24.25 21.51 20.55
C LYS A 551 -22.93 21.14 21.19
N ILE A 552 -22.38 19.97 20.89
CA ILE A 552 -21.07 19.53 21.39
C ILE A 552 -19.99 20.50 20.93
N ILE A 553 -19.99 20.88 19.65
CA ILE A 553 -19.04 21.85 19.10
C ILE A 553 -19.16 23.19 19.82
N THR A 554 -20.38 23.72 19.91
CA THR A 554 -20.64 25.03 20.52
C THR A 554 -20.25 25.07 21.99
N ALA A 555 -20.60 24.02 22.75
CA ALA A 555 -20.27 23.92 24.17
C ALA A 555 -18.75 23.88 24.43
N ALA A 556 -17.97 23.27 23.53
CA ALA A 556 -16.50 23.26 23.65
C ALA A 556 -15.88 24.63 23.35
N VAL A 557 -16.45 25.36 22.37
CA VAL A 557 -16.04 26.73 22.10
C VAL A 557 -16.36 27.64 23.29
N ASP A 558 -17.55 27.50 23.87
CA ASP A 558 -17.95 28.22 25.08
C ASP A 558 -16.98 27.91 26.25
N ARG A 559 -16.70 26.62 26.51
CA ARG A 559 -15.74 26.21 27.56
C ARG A 559 -14.35 26.84 27.38
N LEU A 560 -13.87 26.95 26.15
CA LEU A 560 -12.54 27.51 25.88
C LEU A 560 -12.52 29.04 25.98
N LEU A 561 -13.56 29.72 25.47
CA LEU A 561 -13.53 31.17 25.25
C LEU A 561 -14.29 31.99 26.30
N GLU A 562 -15.27 31.43 27.01
CA GLU A 562 -15.93 32.15 28.11
C GLU A 562 -14.94 32.63 29.18
N PRO A 563 -13.98 31.80 29.66
CA PRO A 563 -13.01 32.24 30.66
C PRO A 563 -12.05 33.34 30.17
N VAL A 564 -11.90 33.52 28.85
CA VAL A 564 -11.00 34.53 28.26
C VAL A 564 -11.55 35.95 28.51
N GLY A 565 -12.88 36.12 28.60
CA GLY A 565 -13.52 37.38 29.00
C GLY A 565 -13.41 38.53 28.00
N GLN A 566 -12.82 38.30 26.81
CA GLN A 566 -12.69 39.28 25.73
C GLN A 566 -12.87 38.59 24.37
N ARG A 567 -13.20 39.37 23.33
CA ARG A 567 -13.27 38.86 21.96
C ARG A 567 -11.86 38.56 21.41
N VAL A 568 -11.75 37.53 20.57
CA VAL A 568 -10.48 36.96 20.07
C VAL A 568 -10.42 36.94 18.54
N ASN A 569 -9.23 36.91 17.95
CA ASN A 569 -9.09 36.57 16.52
C ASN A 569 -9.32 35.06 16.33
N SER A 570 -9.88 34.61 15.22
CA SER A 570 -10.14 33.19 14.95
C SER A 570 -9.54 32.70 13.63
N VAL A 571 -8.94 31.51 13.66
CA VAL A 571 -8.51 30.77 12.46
C VAL A 571 -9.18 29.40 12.47
N VAL A 572 -10.04 29.15 11.47
CA VAL A 572 -10.81 27.91 11.36
C VAL A 572 -10.37 27.10 10.14
N ASN A 573 -9.90 25.87 10.37
CA ASN A 573 -9.55 24.91 9.33
C ASN A 573 -10.74 24.02 8.98
N TYR A 574 -11.20 24.09 7.72
CA TYR A 574 -12.29 23.29 7.18
C TYR A 574 -11.83 22.26 6.11
N GLU A 575 -10.56 21.88 6.09
CA GLU A 575 -10.05 20.85 5.17
C GLU A 575 -10.75 19.50 5.37
N GLY A 576 -11.43 18.99 4.34
CA GLY A 576 -12.19 17.73 4.47
C GLY A 576 -13.38 17.80 5.45
N PHE A 577 -13.79 19.00 5.88
CA PHE A 577 -14.97 19.19 6.72
C PHE A 577 -16.26 18.98 5.90
N SER A 578 -17.30 18.43 6.52
CA SER A 578 -18.62 18.29 5.90
C SER A 578 -19.75 18.47 6.91
N VAL A 579 -20.90 18.94 6.43
CA VAL A 579 -22.14 19.04 7.21
C VAL A 579 -23.26 18.43 6.37
N ASP A 580 -24.01 17.50 6.97
CA ASP A 580 -25.17 16.88 6.33
C ASP A 580 -26.26 17.94 6.08
N ASP A 581 -27.03 17.79 5.01
CA ASP A 581 -27.96 18.84 4.55
C ASP A 581 -29.02 19.20 5.60
N ASP A 582 -29.50 18.21 6.35
CA ASP A 582 -30.49 18.39 7.43
C ASP A 582 -29.91 19.18 8.63
N ALA A 583 -28.60 19.14 8.85
CA ALA A 583 -27.91 19.85 9.94
C ALA A 583 -27.33 21.20 9.51
N MET A 584 -27.30 21.51 8.21
CA MET A 584 -26.64 22.70 7.66
C MET A 584 -27.19 24.00 8.25
N GLN A 585 -28.52 24.11 8.36
CA GLN A 585 -29.16 25.32 8.87
C GLN A 585 -28.74 25.60 10.32
N ALA A 586 -28.87 24.60 11.18
CA ALA A 586 -28.51 24.69 12.60
C ALA A 586 -27.00 24.94 12.80
N TYR A 587 -26.15 24.32 11.96
CA TYR A 587 -24.70 24.54 12.03
C TYR A 587 -24.34 26.01 11.74
N MET A 588 -24.96 26.60 10.72
CA MET A 588 -24.71 27.99 10.36
C MET A 588 -25.22 28.97 11.42
N ASP A 589 -26.30 28.64 12.11
CA ASP A 589 -26.82 29.44 13.22
C ASP A 589 -25.85 29.38 14.42
N ALA A 590 -25.23 28.23 14.68
CA ALA A 590 -24.15 28.10 15.66
C ALA A 590 -22.88 28.87 15.26
N VAL A 591 -22.48 28.85 13.99
CA VAL A 591 -21.36 29.67 13.48
C VAL A 591 -21.60 31.15 13.75
N LYS A 592 -22.82 31.63 13.49
CA LYS A 592 -23.21 33.02 13.76
C LYS A 592 -23.13 33.35 15.24
N TYR A 593 -23.69 32.48 16.10
CA TYR A 593 -23.62 32.65 17.56
C TYR A 593 -22.17 32.78 18.05
N VAL A 594 -21.29 31.87 17.63
CA VAL A 594 -19.87 31.88 18.03
C VAL A 594 -19.17 33.16 17.54
N GLU A 595 -19.44 33.59 16.31
CA GLU A 595 -18.81 34.78 15.72
C GLU A 595 -19.25 36.08 16.42
N GLU A 596 -20.55 36.23 16.69
CA GLU A 596 -21.09 37.40 17.40
C GLU A 596 -20.60 37.46 18.85
N LYS A 597 -20.57 36.32 19.54
CA LYS A 597 -20.18 36.25 20.95
C LYS A 597 -18.67 36.40 21.15
N TYR A 598 -17.84 35.76 20.32
CA TYR A 598 -16.41 35.61 20.62
C TYR A 598 -15.44 36.26 19.64
N TYR A 599 -15.77 36.49 18.37
CA TYR A 599 -14.71 36.83 17.38
C TYR A 599 -14.54 38.32 17.13
N LEU A 600 -13.31 38.81 17.09
CA LEU A 600 -12.95 40.14 16.58
C LEU A 600 -12.80 40.13 15.06
N LYS A 601 -12.01 39.18 14.55
CA LYS A 601 -11.79 38.88 13.13
C LYS A 601 -11.76 37.36 12.98
N VAL A 602 -12.22 36.85 11.85
CA VAL A 602 -12.22 35.41 11.55
C VAL A 602 -11.67 35.13 10.16
N SER A 603 -10.76 34.17 10.09
CA SER A 603 -10.20 33.63 8.86
C SER A 603 -10.57 32.15 8.74
N ARG A 604 -11.16 31.76 7.62
CA ARG A 604 -11.59 30.38 7.34
C ARG A 604 -10.85 29.86 6.11
N PHE A 605 -10.38 28.61 6.09
CA PHE A 605 -9.78 28.04 4.89
C PHE A 605 -10.20 26.59 4.62
N THR A 606 -10.29 26.23 3.33
CA THR A 606 -10.56 24.87 2.87
C THR A 606 -10.12 24.66 1.42
N ASN A 607 -9.63 23.45 1.16
CA ASN A 607 -9.16 23.01 -0.16
C ASN A 607 -10.34 22.52 -1.02
N SER A 608 -11.54 22.39 -0.43
CA SER A 608 -12.77 22.00 -1.12
C SER A 608 -13.45 23.23 -1.74
N GLY A 609 -13.38 23.35 -3.07
CA GLY A 609 -14.05 24.42 -3.81
C GLY A 609 -15.57 24.44 -3.61
N TYR A 610 -16.20 23.26 -3.51
CA TYR A 610 -17.64 23.13 -3.27
C TYR A 610 -18.04 23.65 -1.89
N LEU A 611 -17.32 23.24 -0.84
CA LEU A 611 -17.60 23.69 0.52
C LEU A 611 -17.33 25.19 0.67
N ARG A 612 -16.28 25.72 0.04
CA ARG A 612 -15.96 27.16 0.01
C ARG A 612 -17.14 27.98 -0.52
N LEU A 613 -17.73 27.57 -1.65
CA LEU A 613 -18.90 28.22 -2.24
C LEU A 613 -20.16 28.08 -1.37
N LYS A 614 -20.40 26.89 -0.79
CA LYS A 614 -21.56 26.62 0.07
C LYS A 614 -21.50 27.47 1.35
N LEU A 615 -20.34 27.50 2.02
CA LEU A 615 -20.12 28.32 3.22
C LEU A 615 -20.27 29.81 2.91
N ALA A 616 -19.63 30.30 1.84
CA ALA A 616 -19.70 31.72 1.47
C ALA A 616 -21.16 32.18 1.25
N LYS A 617 -21.95 31.39 0.51
CA LYS A 617 -23.36 31.68 0.24
C LYS A 617 -24.23 31.68 1.51
N GLU A 618 -24.00 30.75 2.43
CA GLU A 618 -24.78 30.66 3.67
C GLU A 618 -24.39 31.71 4.72
N LEU A 619 -23.13 32.13 4.73
CA LEU A 619 -22.62 33.24 5.56
C LEU A 619 -23.21 34.58 5.08
N GLU A 620 -23.25 34.80 3.76
CA GLU A 620 -23.82 36.00 3.15
C GLU A 620 -25.32 36.15 3.49
N LYS A 621 -26.11 35.08 3.39
CA LYS A 621 -27.53 35.07 3.79
C LYS A 621 -27.76 35.51 5.24
N ARG A 622 -26.79 35.25 6.12
CA ARG A 622 -26.87 35.55 7.56
C ARG A 622 -26.18 36.86 7.95
N GLN A 623 -25.73 37.65 6.96
CA GLN A 623 -25.04 38.93 7.12
C GLN A 623 -23.71 38.82 7.90
N VAL A 624 -23.02 37.69 7.78
CA VAL A 624 -21.74 37.44 8.46
C VAL A 624 -20.58 37.88 7.55
N THR A 625 -19.86 38.95 7.93
CA THR A 625 -18.73 39.50 7.16
C THR A 625 -17.47 38.67 7.32
N SER A 626 -17.33 37.58 6.55
CA SER A 626 -16.11 36.76 6.56
C SER A 626 -15.80 36.16 5.18
N GLN A 627 -14.51 36.02 4.87
CA GLN A 627 -14.03 35.39 3.64
C GLN A 627 -13.52 33.97 3.92
N VAL A 628 -13.76 33.05 2.98
CA VAL A 628 -13.25 31.66 3.03
C VAL A 628 -12.15 31.50 1.97
N PHE A 629 -10.94 31.22 2.43
CA PHE A 629 -9.73 31.14 1.61
C PHE A 629 -9.42 29.72 1.14
N GLU A 630 -8.57 29.60 0.14
CA GLU A 630 -8.10 28.31 -0.37
C GLU A 630 -7.01 27.70 0.49
N THR A 631 -6.11 28.53 1.00
CA THR A 631 -4.96 28.07 1.78
C THR A 631 -4.81 28.84 3.08
N ARG A 632 -4.15 28.21 4.05
CA ARG A 632 -3.78 28.85 5.32
C ARG A 632 -2.94 30.11 5.11
N GLN A 633 -1.98 30.11 4.18
CA GLN A 633 -1.15 31.29 3.90
C GLN A 633 -1.96 32.49 3.40
N GLN A 634 -3.01 32.28 2.62
CA GLN A 634 -3.92 33.35 2.21
C GLN A 634 -4.74 33.87 3.40
N ALA A 635 -5.22 32.95 4.24
CA ALA A 635 -5.99 33.24 5.43
C ALA A 635 -5.20 34.04 6.49
N ASP A 636 -3.90 33.75 6.62
CA ASP A 636 -2.98 34.46 7.51
C ASP A 636 -2.66 35.87 6.98
N ARG A 637 -2.38 36.05 5.67
CA ARG A 637 -2.13 37.36 5.05
C ARG A 637 -3.30 38.33 5.14
N ALA A 638 -4.53 37.83 5.03
CA ALA A 638 -5.74 38.64 5.14
C ALA A 638 -5.96 39.20 6.56
N ARG A 639 -5.25 38.70 7.58
CA ARG A 639 -5.32 39.23 8.95
C ARG A 639 -4.40 40.42 9.19
N GLU A 640 -3.29 40.49 8.45
CA GLU A 640 -2.29 41.55 8.53
C GLU A 640 -2.74 42.85 7.86
N THR A 641 -3.88 42.80 7.15
CA THR A 641 -4.60 43.94 6.55
C THR A 641 -5.87 44.26 7.35
#